data_AF-A0A536P618-F1
#
_entry.id   AF-A0A536P618-F1
#
_cell.length_a   1.000
_cell.length_b   1.000
_cell.length_c   1.000
_cell.angle_alpha   90.00
_cell.angle_beta   90.00
_cell.angle_gamma   90.00
#
_symmetry.space_group_name_H-M   'P 1'
#
loop_
_entity.id
_entity.type
_entity.pdbx_description
1 polymer ?
#
loop_
_entity_poly.entity_id
_entity_poly.type
_entity_poly.pdbx_seq_one_letter_code
_entity_poly.pdbx_strand_id
1 'polypeptide(L)'
;MTRPLHVAFVWHMHQPYYKDDLQNTFLLPWVRLRCAKDYYRMPALLDEYPTIKQTFNLVPALVAQVQDYADARFTDVYLDLTRRPVTDLAGEERAFITRWMTESSQIRRVRQYPRYLELVRKREEAGARADLATLFDDAELRDLQVWFNLSWVDPGTIAQDSRVAELVQRGRDFNEADKEPVLGLQLDQTRRVLPKYRELQQRGQAELVTSPYYHPILPLIASLDVARVARPDLAMPRRPFQHPDDAAEQLRRGIEAHTRVFETRPKGMWPPEASISDDVARLAAEQGLEWMVSDEGVLARSLGSPLNRDGDGRVMQPELLYVPYRAQTDGPPIHVLFRDSRLSNAIGFEYQNRGAEEAATDLVDRLHDIRRRQQDSAWLAVIALDGENCWDFYEGNGNAFLHALYRRLSGDEELKTVTVSEFLAEFPANRSLSRIHPGSWINANFDTWVGDQAHNAAWDRLAEARAFLSERERAADDPDRLATARREALIAEGSDWFWWFGRSHDSGMDQIWDNLFRLHLRNIYMSLEQQPPALFYQPIVKEADGSASKRPDRRITPKLNGVVDQDEWNAGGYVDVTALFGAMHPPKGAVRRIWFGHDERNLYLRFDLLGAREAERAIELEMRFSGSGGPASRLAARRAGSDFELELSDLGQGDAPRWTGRATAGEALVFAVPFEALGHQPGQTLEMVAVAFENGKPVEQLPPTGSIAVRVPGDVFAGRQHQPLKILLVSAEVAPFAKVGGLADVAGALPKALRAMGHDVRVVMPRYGGIDVEKYGLRRIVTNLGVPLAHQPVNADVLEGRIGDDVPIYFIENQQFFGREGMYGFWDDDARFIYFSRAALEMLRPIGFQPDVIHVNDWHTAVIPNMLARLYASDPLYAHIATALTIHNLAFQGVFGYGTLHLADLEQWGLIKTGMPGLDDIVNLLGRGLYFADVVNTVSNRYAEEILTPEYGEKMDPLLRLFRGKLHGIINGIDYEAFNPLTDSSIAARYDIGSIEKKVEDKLALQKEVGLPQDAAVPVIGLISRLYDQKGLDLIANIMWGLMRLNVQLVVLGAGDARYEELFRANARDNPTRVSATIGFKPVLAQHIYAGSDMFLMPSRFEPCGLGQLISLRYGTIPIVRATGGLADTIDDWDPVRQTGNGFVFTAYDHWDLYAQVVRAVETFRQPALWRRMQATAMSTDVSWANSADKYVRLYRTAMANHAEAREYSTASTGPHGW
;
A
#
# COMPACT_ATOMS: atom_id res chain seq x y z
N MET A 1 52.91 21.66 33.70
CA MET A 1 51.60 21.03 33.96
C MET A 1 50.99 20.75 32.60
N THR A 2 50.60 19.51 32.34
CA THR A 2 49.91 19.12 31.09
C THR A 2 48.52 19.77 31.06
N ARG A 3 48.13 20.35 29.93
CA ARG A 3 46.84 21.04 29.78
C ARG A 3 45.67 20.06 29.88
N PRO A 4 44.53 20.42 30.49
CA PRO A 4 43.33 19.58 30.46
C PRO A 4 42.75 19.50 29.04
N LEU A 5 41.96 18.46 28.77
CA LEU A 5 41.14 18.36 27.58
C LEU A 5 39.89 19.18 27.82
N HIS A 6 39.61 20.13 26.93
CA HIS A 6 38.39 20.92 27.02
C HIS A 6 37.24 20.13 26.40
N VAL A 7 36.09 20.14 27.05
CA VAL A 7 34.87 19.44 26.58
C VAL A 7 33.75 20.46 26.46
N ALA A 8 33.17 20.59 25.28
CA ALA A 8 32.00 21.45 25.04
C ALA A 8 30.79 20.57 24.74
N PHE A 9 29.79 20.63 25.62
CA PHE A 9 28.45 20.12 25.33
C PHE A 9 27.65 21.21 24.63
N VAL A 10 27.09 20.89 23.47
CA VAL A 10 26.20 21.79 22.71
C VAL A 10 24.87 21.09 22.52
N TRP A 11 23.88 21.45 23.34
CA TRP A 11 22.54 20.87 23.29
C TRP A 11 21.61 21.70 22.42
N HIS A 12 20.97 21.07 21.46
CA HIS A 12 20.00 21.71 20.57
C HIS A 12 18.57 21.46 21.05
N MET A 13 17.87 22.50 21.50
CA MET A 13 16.47 22.40 21.94
C MET A 13 15.54 22.87 20.83
N HIS A 14 14.77 21.96 20.26
CA HIS A 14 13.98 22.22 19.07
C HIS A 14 12.56 21.64 19.12
N GLN A 15 11.60 22.39 18.59
CA GLN A 15 10.30 21.88 18.21
C GLN A 15 9.82 22.56 16.93
N PRO A 16 9.09 21.83 16.07
CA PRO A 16 8.31 22.39 14.99
C PRO A 16 7.39 23.54 15.43
N TYR A 17 6.99 24.36 14.47
CA TYR A 17 6.01 25.42 14.69
C TYR A 17 4.59 24.84 14.64
N TYR A 18 4.00 24.55 15.81
CA TYR A 18 2.69 23.88 15.93
C TYR A 18 1.47 24.82 15.91
N LYS A 19 1.72 26.12 15.76
CA LYS A 19 0.75 27.17 16.05
C LYS A 19 -0.20 27.40 14.87
N ASP A 20 -1.50 27.38 15.14
CA ASP A 20 -2.50 28.00 14.25
C ASP A 20 -2.74 29.44 14.71
N ASP A 21 -2.10 30.39 14.03
CA ASP A 21 -2.19 31.82 14.32
C ASP A 21 -3.61 32.40 14.09
N LEU A 22 -4.52 31.69 13.38
CA LEU A 22 -5.89 32.14 13.17
C LEU A 22 -6.82 31.75 14.33
N GLN A 23 -6.57 30.60 14.96
CA GLN A 23 -7.44 30.04 16.00
C GLN A 23 -6.92 30.25 17.42
N ASN A 24 -5.70 30.75 17.55
CA ASN A 24 -4.98 30.88 18.82
C ASN A 24 -4.80 29.54 19.57
N THR A 25 -4.55 28.45 18.86
CA THR A 25 -4.38 27.09 19.42
C THR A 25 -3.13 26.40 18.90
N PHE A 26 -2.57 25.49 19.70
CA PHE A 26 -1.53 24.56 19.28
C PHE A 26 -2.13 23.21 18.91
N LEU A 27 -1.72 22.67 17.76
CA LEU A 27 -2.23 21.40 17.28
C LEU A 27 -1.63 20.21 18.03
N LEU A 28 -0.39 20.32 18.51
CA LEU A 28 0.30 19.25 19.21
C LEU A 28 0.86 19.74 20.56
N PRO A 29 0.92 18.86 21.58
CA PRO A 29 1.19 19.25 22.95
C PRO A 29 2.70 19.28 23.27
N TRP A 30 3.55 18.96 22.30
CA TRP A 30 4.95 18.59 22.53
C TRP A 30 5.79 19.69 23.17
N VAL A 31 5.52 20.98 22.87
CA VAL A 31 6.18 22.10 23.55
C VAL A 31 5.90 22.07 25.06
N ARG A 32 4.64 21.98 25.48
CA ARG A 32 4.25 21.90 26.90
C ARG A 32 4.79 20.65 27.57
N LEU A 33 4.69 19.49 26.92
CA LEU A 33 5.10 18.22 27.52
C LEU A 33 6.62 18.14 27.70
N ARG A 34 7.42 18.65 26.75
CA ARG A 34 8.88 18.75 26.87
C ARG A 34 9.30 19.77 27.92
N CYS A 35 8.58 20.89 28.05
CA CYS A 35 8.76 21.85 29.16
C CYS A 35 8.63 21.22 30.54
N ALA A 36 7.67 20.30 30.73
CA ALA A 36 7.49 19.57 31.98
C ALA A 36 8.57 18.50 32.28
N LYS A 37 9.48 18.29 31.31
CA LYS A 37 10.46 17.22 31.28
C LYS A 37 11.87 17.77 31.05
N ASP A 38 12.39 17.63 29.84
CA ASP A 38 13.79 17.80 29.47
C ASP A 38 14.19 19.28 29.34
N TYR A 39 13.34 20.14 28.76
CA TYR A 39 13.66 21.56 28.60
C TYR A 39 13.89 22.31 29.92
N TYR A 40 13.21 21.92 30.99
CA TYR A 40 13.50 22.45 32.33
C TYR A 40 14.54 21.63 33.08
N ARG A 41 14.42 20.28 33.06
CA ARG A 41 15.25 19.43 33.93
C ARG A 41 16.73 19.48 33.58
N MET A 42 17.08 19.47 32.29
CA MET A 42 18.49 19.50 31.87
C MET A 42 19.26 20.72 32.39
N PRO A 43 18.80 21.96 32.19
CA PRO A 43 19.47 23.12 32.78
C PRO A 43 19.36 23.13 34.31
N ALA A 44 18.26 22.63 34.90
CA ALA A 44 18.11 22.59 36.36
C ALA A 44 19.15 21.69 37.06
N LEU A 45 19.57 20.58 36.44
CA LEU A 45 20.61 19.69 36.97
C LEU A 45 21.95 20.41 37.23
N LEU A 46 22.23 21.50 36.51
CA LEU A 46 23.48 22.26 36.67
C LEU A 46 23.60 22.98 38.02
N ASP A 47 22.51 23.12 38.77
CA ASP A 47 22.54 23.66 40.14
C ASP A 47 23.34 22.77 41.10
N GLU A 48 23.37 21.46 40.85
CA GLU A 48 24.08 20.48 41.67
C GLU A 48 25.57 20.36 41.28
N TYR A 49 25.96 20.88 40.11
CA TYR A 49 27.30 20.72 39.52
C TYR A 49 27.89 22.05 39.02
N PRO A 50 28.28 22.98 39.92
CA PRO A 50 28.67 24.35 39.57
C PRO A 50 29.91 24.46 38.68
N THR A 51 30.73 23.41 38.60
CA THR A 51 31.92 23.36 37.73
C THR A 51 31.59 22.94 36.30
N ILE A 52 30.42 22.34 36.07
CA ILE A 52 30.00 21.89 34.74
C ILE A 52 29.48 23.07 33.96
N LYS A 53 30.07 23.30 32.78
CA LYS A 53 29.66 24.33 31.82
C LYS A 53 29.12 23.71 30.55
N GLN A 54 28.10 24.35 29.96
CA GLN A 54 27.42 23.84 28.77
C GLN A 54 26.99 24.96 27.84
N THR A 55 26.77 24.63 26.56
CA THR A 55 26.16 25.52 25.58
C THR A 55 24.78 24.98 25.21
N PHE A 56 23.76 25.83 25.22
CA PHE A 56 22.40 25.48 24.81
C PHE A 56 21.95 26.34 23.64
N ASN A 57 21.50 25.69 22.57
CA ASN A 57 20.74 26.35 21.54
C ASN A 57 19.24 26.23 21.87
N LEU A 58 18.52 27.35 21.80
CA LEU A 58 17.06 27.34 21.83
C LEU A 58 16.55 27.95 20.52
N VAL A 59 15.83 27.15 19.74
CA VAL A 59 15.27 27.62 18.48
C VAL A 59 14.26 28.75 18.75
N PRO A 60 14.33 29.89 18.05
CA PRO A 60 13.45 31.03 18.31
C PRO A 60 11.96 30.72 18.21
N ALA A 61 11.55 29.90 17.23
CA ALA A 61 10.17 29.43 17.12
C ALA A 61 9.72 28.61 18.35
N LEU A 62 10.58 27.76 18.93
CA LEU A 62 10.30 27.08 20.20
C LEU A 62 10.15 28.09 21.34
N VAL A 63 11.08 29.04 21.47
CA VAL A 63 11.04 30.06 22.52
C VAL A 63 9.73 30.84 22.49
N ALA A 64 9.27 31.25 21.32
CA ALA A 64 7.99 31.94 21.16
C ALA A 64 6.80 31.09 21.65
N GLN A 65 6.78 29.79 21.30
CA GLN A 65 5.72 28.87 21.74
C GLN A 65 5.75 28.64 23.25
N VAL A 66 6.94 28.56 23.87
CA VAL A 66 7.08 28.47 25.34
C VAL A 66 6.51 29.71 26.02
N GLN A 67 6.77 30.91 25.49
CA GLN A 67 6.19 32.16 26.00
C GLN A 67 4.66 32.17 25.89
N ASP A 68 4.12 31.71 24.75
CA ASP A 68 2.67 31.64 24.53
C ASP A 68 1.95 30.75 25.56
N TYR A 69 2.54 29.62 25.95
CA TYR A 69 2.05 28.80 27.06
C TYR A 69 2.24 29.47 28.43
N ALA A 70 3.42 30.03 28.69
CA ALA A 70 3.76 30.63 29.98
C ALA A 70 2.83 31.80 30.32
N ASP A 71 2.49 32.61 29.31
CA ASP A 71 1.59 33.76 29.39
C ASP A 71 0.10 33.36 29.38
N ALA A 72 -0.22 32.06 29.26
CA ALA A 72 -1.56 31.51 29.12
C ALA A 72 -2.37 32.13 27.96
N ARG A 73 -1.68 32.52 26.88
CA ARG A 73 -2.30 33.09 25.66
C ARG A 73 -2.87 32.00 24.75
N PHE A 74 -2.26 30.82 24.79
CA PHE A 74 -2.58 29.68 23.93
C PHE A 74 -2.81 28.42 24.77
N THR A 75 -3.55 27.48 24.18
CA THR A 75 -3.77 26.13 24.71
C THR A 75 -3.49 25.11 23.60
N ASP A 76 -3.35 23.84 23.98
CA ASP A 76 -3.35 22.73 23.01
C ASP A 76 -4.56 21.85 23.20
N VAL A 77 -4.91 21.14 22.14
CA VAL A 77 -6.11 20.30 22.12
C VAL A 77 -6.04 19.17 23.15
N TYR A 78 -4.85 18.63 23.45
CA TYR A 78 -4.72 17.58 24.47
C TYR A 78 -5.02 18.14 25.86
N LEU A 79 -4.56 19.36 26.15
CA LEU A 79 -4.83 20.08 27.39
C LEU A 79 -6.33 20.40 27.53
N ASP A 80 -6.96 20.92 26.47
CA ASP A 80 -8.38 21.26 26.47
C ASP A 80 -9.28 20.03 26.66
N LEU A 81 -9.00 18.95 25.93
CA LEU A 81 -9.74 17.68 26.07
C LEU A 81 -9.50 17.04 27.44
N THR A 82 -8.30 17.15 28.00
CA THR A 82 -8.02 16.64 29.34
C THR A 82 -8.85 17.38 30.39
N ARG A 83 -8.94 18.72 30.32
CA ARG A 83 -9.66 19.54 31.30
C ARG A 83 -11.16 19.29 31.38
N ARG A 84 -11.77 18.80 30.31
CA ARG A 84 -13.21 18.52 30.27
C ARG A 84 -13.55 17.21 31.02
N PRO A 85 -14.71 17.15 31.70
CA PRO A 85 -15.20 15.90 32.25
C PRO A 85 -15.37 14.84 31.16
N VAL A 86 -14.97 13.61 31.43
CA VAL A 86 -15.05 12.52 30.43
C VAL A 86 -16.49 12.24 29.98
N THR A 87 -17.46 12.50 30.87
CA THR A 87 -18.91 12.40 30.59
C THR A 87 -19.40 13.40 29.54
N ASP A 88 -18.65 14.49 29.33
CA ASP A 88 -19.02 15.58 28.43
C ASP A 88 -18.32 15.44 27.07
N LEU A 89 -17.54 14.38 26.86
CA LEU A 89 -16.82 14.13 25.63
C LEU A 89 -17.70 13.43 24.60
N ALA A 90 -17.76 13.98 23.39
CA ALA A 90 -18.38 13.33 22.24
C ALA A 90 -17.59 12.09 21.81
N GLY A 91 -18.24 11.16 21.10
CA GLY A 91 -17.61 9.91 20.63
C GLY A 91 -16.31 10.14 19.84
N GLU A 92 -16.25 11.18 19.02
CA GLU A 92 -15.06 11.54 18.23
C GLU A 92 -13.90 12.04 19.12
N GLU A 93 -14.21 12.80 20.18
CA GLU A 93 -13.24 13.31 21.15
C GLU A 93 -12.67 12.17 22.01
N ARG A 94 -13.53 11.21 22.37
CA ARG A 94 -13.10 9.97 23.04
C ARG A 94 -12.17 9.17 22.12
N ALA A 95 -12.54 9.01 20.85
CA ALA A 95 -11.72 8.33 19.86
C ALA A 95 -10.36 9.03 19.66
N PHE A 96 -10.33 10.36 19.70
CA PHE A 96 -9.09 11.14 19.67
C PHE A 96 -8.17 10.77 20.84
N ILE A 97 -8.71 10.83 22.07
CA ILE A 97 -7.95 10.53 23.30
C ILE A 97 -7.45 9.09 23.26
N THR A 98 -8.33 8.14 22.95
CA THR A 98 -7.99 6.71 22.78
C THR A 98 -6.91 6.50 21.73
N ARG A 99 -6.89 7.28 20.65
CA ARG A 99 -5.91 7.10 19.56
C ARG A 99 -4.54 7.65 19.93
N TRP A 100 -4.51 8.86 20.50
CA TRP A 100 -3.30 9.67 20.57
C TRP A 100 -2.70 9.80 21.96
N MET A 101 -3.48 9.51 23.01
CA MET A 101 -2.96 9.40 24.36
C MET A 101 -2.51 7.98 24.71
N THR A 102 -2.68 7.00 23.80
CA THR A 102 -2.06 5.68 23.89
C THR A 102 -0.77 5.64 23.06
N GLU A 103 0.35 6.02 23.67
CA GLU A 103 1.68 5.93 23.04
C GLU A 103 2.15 4.48 22.90
N SER A 104 3.31 4.22 22.28
CA SER A 104 3.81 2.85 22.10
C SER A 104 4.19 2.17 23.42
N SER A 105 3.82 0.90 23.58
CA SER A 105 4.25 0.07 24.71
C SER A 105 5.76 -0.17 24.79
N GLN A 106 6.54 0.21 23.77
CA GLN A 106 7.99 0.13 23.76
C GLN A 106 8.67 1.31 24.48
N ILE A 107 7.99 2.44 24.64
CA ILE A 107 8.56 3.64 25.28
C ILE A 107 8.76 3.37 26.79
N ARG A 108 9.96 3.63 27.31
CA ARG A 108 10.29 3.29 28.72
C ARG A 108 9.42 4.04 29.72
N ARG A 109 9.12 5.31 29.45
CA ARG A 109 8.17 6.12 30.23
C ARG A 109 6.81 5.44 30.39
N VAL A 110 6.26 4.88 29.30
CA VAL A 110 4.99 4.14 29.33
C VAL A 110 5.12 2.88 30.18
N ARG A 111 6.20 2.11 29.98
CA ARG A 111 6.45 0.84 30.68
C ARG A 111 6.70 1.00 32.18
N GLN A 112 7.15 2.16 32.62
CA GLN A 112 7.43 2.46 34.03
C GLN A 112 6.15 2.46 34.88
N TYR A 113 4.98 2.75 34.29
CA TYR A 113 3.71 2.88 35.02
C TYR A 113 2.75 1.76 34.62
N PRO A 114 2.50 0.75 35.49
CA PRO A 114 1.75 -0.45 35.13
C PRO A 114 0.36 -0.18 34.56
N ARG A 115 -0.38 0.78 35.14
CA ARG A 115 -1.73 1.13 34.69
C ARG A 115 -1.72 1.82 33.33
N TYR A 116 -0.76 2.68 33.06
CA TYR A 116 -0.64 3.31 31.73
C TYR A 116 -0.31 2.25 30.66
N LEU A 117 0.64 1.35 30.96
CA LEU A 117 0.99 0.23 30.09
C LEU A 117 -0.20 -0.71 29.83
N GLU A 118 -1.03 -0.98 30.84
CA GLU A 118 -2.26 -1.77 30.70
C GLU A 118 -3.22 -1.15 29.67
N LEU A 119 -3.48 0.16 29.77
CA LEU A 119 -4.37 0.88 28.85
C LEU A 119 -3.80 0.92 27.42
N VAL A 120 -2.50 1.19 27.28
CA VAL A 120 -1.82 1.17 25.98
C VAL A 120 -1.90 -0.21 25.34
N ARG A 121 -1.65 -1.29 26.09
CA ARG A 121 -1.76 -2.67 25.58
C ARG A 121 -3.17 -3.02 25.19
N LYS A 122 -4.17 -2.62 25.98
CA LYS A 122 -5.59 -2.80 25.62
C LYS A 122 -5.89 -2.18 24.24
N ARG A 123 -5.33 -0.99 23.95
CA ARG A 123 -5.45 -0.36 22.62
C ARG A 123 -4.67 -1.11 21.54
N GLU A 124 -3.44 -1.54 21.79
CA GLU A 124 -2.64 -2.30 20.84
C GLU A 124 -3.30 -3.66 20.48
N GLU A 125 -3.86 -4.35 21.48
CA GLU A 125 -4.56 -5.64 21.34
C GLU A 125 -5.90 -5.52 20.61
N ALA A 126 -6.61 -4.39 20.76
CA ALA A 126 -7.88 -4.15 20.08
C ALA A 126 -7.73 -4.03 18.55
N GLY A 127 -6.52 -3.72 18.06
CA GLY A 127 -6.19 -3.63 16.63
C GLY A 127 -6.84 -2.45 15.90
N ALA A 128 -6.52 -2.30 14.61
CA ALA A 128 -6.86 -1.11 13.82
C ALA A 128 -8.37 -0.91 13.53
N ARG A 129 -9.21 -1.92 13.78
CA ARG A 129 -10.66 -1.91 13.50
C ARG A 129 -11.53 -1.69 14.74
N ALA A 130 -10.91 -1.50 15.90
CA ALA A 130 -11.64 -1.22 17.13
C ALA A 130 -12.36 0.14 17.03
N ASP A 131 -13.59 0.21 17.52
CA ASP A 131 -14.27 1.48 17.72
C ASP A 131 -13.61 2.22 18.88
N LEU A 132 -12.71 3.15 18.54
CA LEU A 132 -11.93 3.90 19.52
C LEU A 132 -12.80 4.81 20.41
N ALA A 133 -14.03 5.13 19.99
CA ALA A 133 -14.95 5.94 20.79
C ALA A 133 -15.47 5.17 22.01
N THR A 134 -15.56 3.84 21.90
CA THR A 134 -16.17 2.96 22.90
C THR A 134 -15.19 1.96 23.53
N LEU A 135 -13.92 1.95 23.10
CA LEU A 135 -12.90 1.02 23.60
C LEU A 135 -12.62 1.15 25.11
N PHE A 136 -12.63 2.38 25.62
CA PHE A 136 -12.43 2.68 27.04
C PHE A 136 -13.72 3.19 27.67
N ASP A 137 -14.04 2.67 28.86
CA ASP A 137 -15.08 3.26 29.69
C ASP A 137 -14.64 4.60 30.31
N ASP A 138 -15.55 5.28 31.01
CA ASP A 138 -15.27 6.61 31.57
C ASP A 138 -14.18 6.61 32.66
N ALA A 139 -14.00 5.50 33.39
CA ALA A 139 -12.93 5.39 34.37
C ALA A 139 -11.59 5.14 33.70
N GLU A 140 -11.54 4.25 32.70
CA GLU A 140 -10.35 3.97 31.92
C GLU A 140 -9.88 5.19 31.11
N LEU A 141 -10.80 5.96 30.52
CA LEU A 141 -10.44 7.15 29.76
C LEU A 141 -9.91 8.27 30.66
N ARG A 142 -10.43 8.41 31.90
CA ARG A 142 -9.86 9.33 32.90
C ARG A 142 -8.48 8.88 33.34
N ASP A 143 -8.30 7.58 33.60
CA ASP A 143 -7.00 7.02 33.93
C ASP A 143 -5.99 7.29 32.80
N LEU A 144 -6.40 7.13 31.54
CA LEU A 144 -5.58 7.40 30.36
C LEU A 144 -5.17 8.88 30.29
N GLN A 145 -6.11 9.81 30.46
CA GLN A 145 -5.85 11.25 30.43
C GLN A 145 -4.85 11.69 31.50
N VAL A 146 -5.00 11.20 32.73
CA VAL A 146 -4.07 11.51 33.82
C VAL A 146 -2.72 10.88 33.54
N TRP A 147 -2.66 9.59 33.19
CA TRP A 147 -1.40 8.90 32.97
C TRP A 147 -0.60 9.41 31.78
N PHE A 148 -1.26 9.74 30.67
CA PHE A 148 -0.60 10.38 29.54
C PHE A 148 0.14 11.63 30.02
N ASN A 149 -0.57 12.61 30.60
CA ASN A 149 0.06 13.86 31.04
C ASN A 149 1.09 13.64 32.17
N LEU A 150 0.77 12.79 33.14
CA LEU A 150 1.62 12.53 34.30
C LEU A 150 2.95 11.87 33.91
N SER A 151 2.91 10.95 32.95
CA SER A 151 4.11 10.26 32.50
C SER A 151 5.13 11.22 31.90
N TRP A 152 4.68 12.33 31.30
CA TRP A 152 5.53 13.38 30.72
C TRP A 152 6.15 14.32 31.76
N VAL A 153 5.84 14.20 33.05
CA VAL A 153 6.49 14.99 34.10
C VAL A 153 7.78 14.31 34.53
N ASP A 154 8.86 15.09 34.64
CA ASP A 154 10.14 14.59 35.14
C ASP A 154 10.00 13.88 36.51
N PRO A 155 10.55 12.66 36.71
CA PRO A 155 10.45 11.93 37.97
C PRO A 155 10.96 12.69 39.20
N GLY A 156 12.01 13.51 39.04
CA GLY A 156 12.52 14.35 40.13
C GLY A 156 11.52 15.43 40.53
N THR A 157 10.82 16.00 39.56
CA THR A 157 9.73 16.96 39.76
C THR A 157 8.51 16.31 40.40
N ILE A 158 8.11 15.11 39.97
CA ILE A 158 7.04 14.32 40.61
C ILE A 158 7.35 14.11 42.10
N ALA A 159 8.58 13.74 42.44
CA ALA A 159 8.98 13.49 43.84
C ALA A 159 8.92 14.74 44.73
N GLN A 160 8.99 15.94 44.15
CA GLN A 160 8.95 17.22 44.87
C GLN A 160 7.54 17.78 45.07
N ASP A 161 6.56 17.38 44.26
CA ASP A 161 5.16 17.79 44.43
C ASP A 161 4.35 16.66 45.10
N SER A 162 4.02 16.85 46.38
CA SER A 162 3.33 15.82 47.18
C SER A 162 1.97 15.42 46.61
N ARG A 163 1.26 16.34 45.93
CA ARG A 163 -0.06 16.06 45.33
C ARG A 163 0.10 15.10 44.17
N VAL A 164 1.07 15.34 43.31
CA VAL A 164 1.34 14.50 42.12
C VAL A 164 1.99 13.17 42.50
N ALA A 165 2.87 13.15 43.51
CA ALA A 165 3.43 11.92 44.05
C ALA A 165 2.36 10.98 44.62
N GLU A 166 1.33 11.53 45.28
CA GLU A 166 0.18 10.76 45.76
C GLU A 166 -0.62 10.12 44.60
N LEU A 167 -0.79 10.84 43.48
CA LEU A 167 -1.44 10.30 42.28
C LEU A 167 -0.68 9.10 41.70
N VAL A 168 0.65 9.21 41.61
CA VAL A 168 1.52 8.11 41.15
C VAL A 168 1.40 6.89 42.07
N GLN A 169 1.36 7.10 43.39
CA GLN A 169 1.20 6.02 44.36
C GLN A 169 -0.17 5.35 44.27
N ARG A 170 -1.24 6.13 44.08
CA ARG A 170 -2.60 5.59 43.92
C ARG A 170 -2.74 4.74 42.66
N GLY A 171 -2.07 5.13 41.58
CA GLY A 171 -1.85 4.28 40.43
C GLY A 171 -3.01 4.15 39.43
N ARG A 172 -4.25 4.25 39.89
CA ARG A 172 -5.48 4.03 39.12
C ARG A 172 -6.70 4.69 39.77
N ASP A 173 -7.86 4.56 39.12
CA ASP A 173 -9.18 4.97 39.63
C ASP A 173 -9.25 6.48 39.93
N PHE A 174 -8.70 7.28 39.01
CA PHE A 174 -8.65 8.73 39.15
C PHE A 174 -10.03 9.39 38.95
N ASN A 175 -10.27 10.47 39.68
CA ASN A 175 -11.44 11.34 39.55
C ASN A 175 -11.09 12.62 38.76
N GLU A 176 -12.11 13.41 38.41
CA GLU A 176 -11.93 14.62 37.59
C GLU A 176 -11.03 15.69 38.25
N ALA A 177 -11.07 15.82 39.57
CA ALA A 177 -10.25 16.77 40.30
C ALA A 177 -8.76 16.38 40.33
N ASP A 178 -8.43 15.11 40.06
CA ASP A 178 -7.05 14.61 40.02
C ASP A 178 -6.27 15.08 38.78
N LYS A 179 -6.97 15.59 37.76
CA LYS A 179 -6.35 16.11 36.53
C LYS A 179 -5.59 17.42 36.78
N GLU A 180 -6.18 18.34 37.55
CA GLU A 180 -5.66 19.69 37.73
C GLU A 180 -4.28 19.76 38.38
N PRO A 181 -3.94 18.97 39.43
CA PRO A 181 -2.58 18.95 39.98
C PRO A 181 -1.50 18.61 38.94
N VAL A 182 -1.79 17.70 38.00
CA VAL A 182 -0.85 17.30 36.95
C VAL A 182 -0.70 18.42 35.91
N LEU A 183 -1.81 18.95 35.41
CA LEU A 183 -1.80 20.01 34.40
C LEU A 183 -1.20 21.31 34.94
N GLY A 184 -1.53 21.68 36.17
CA GLY A 184 -0.96 22.83 36.87
C GLY A 184 0.55 22.73 37.01
N LEU A 185 1.06 21.55 37.41
CA LEU A 185 2.50 21.32 37.52
C LEU A 185 3.23 21.46 36.18
N GLN A 186 2.66 20.96 35.08
CA GLN A 186 3.26 21.11 33.75
C GLN A 186 3.32 22.58 33.30
N LEU A 187 2.25 23.35 33.54
CA LEU A 187 2.22 24.78 33.21
C LEU A 187 3.18 25.59 34.09
N ASP A 188 3.30 25.25 35.37
CA ASP A 188 4.25 25.86 36.28
C ASP A 188 5.70 25.59 35.86
N GLN A 189 6.01 24.37 35.41
CA GLN A 189 7.32 24.06 34.82
C GLN A 189 7.60 24.86 33.55
N THR A 190 6.60 24.99 32.67
CA THR A 190 6.72 25.78 31.44
C THR A 190 7.12 27.24 31.71
N ARG A 191 6.54 27.86 32.75
CA ARG A 191 6.90 29.23 33.17
C ARG A 191 8.34 29.37 33.67
N ARG A 192 8.96 28.27 34.11
CA ARG A 192 10.31 28.26 34.69
C ARG A 192 11.42 27.99 33.67
N VAL A 193 11.09 27.48 32.48
CA VAL A 193 12.06 27.11 31.44
C VAL A 193 12.97 28.27 31.06
N LEU A 194 12.42 29.34 30.46
CA LEU A 194 13.24 30.46 29.96
C LEU A 194 13.97 31.22 31.09
N PRO A 195 13.34 31.49 32.25
CA PRO A 195 14.06 32.06 33.40
C PRO A 195 15.25 31.22 33.83
N LYS A 196 15.15 29.88 33.80
CA LYS A 196 16.26 29.00 34.22
C LYS A 196 17.47 29.09 33.29
N TYR A 197 17.25 29.10 31.98
CA TYR A 197 18.35 29.32 31.03
C TYR A 197 19.01 30.69 31.22
N ARG A 198 18.22 31.74 31.44
CA ARG A 198 18.74 33.10 31.68
C ARG A 198 19.58 33.16 32.97
N GLU A 199 19.12 32.52 34.05
CA GLU A 199 19.86 32.41 35.30
C GLU A 199 21.25 31.77 35.10
N LEU A 200 21.31 30.64 34.38
CA LEU A 200 22.57 29.95 34.08
C LEU A 200 23.53 30.78 33.22
N GLN A 201 22.98 31.53 32.26
CA GLN A 201 23.75 32.45 31.42
C GLN A 201 24.37 33.57 32.25
N GLN A 202 23.58 34.20 33.12
CA GLN A 202 24.03 35.32 33.95
C GLN A 202 25.15 34.93 34.92
N ARG A 203 25.11 33.71 35.47
CA ARG A 203 26.19 33.19 36.33
C ARG A 203 27.38 32.60 35.58
N GLY A 204 27.36 32.63 34.24
CA GLY A 204 28.47 32.18 33.38
C GLY A 204 28.64 30.66 33.31
N GLN A 205 27.63 29.89 33.70
CA GLN A 205 27.67 28.42 33.66
C GLN A 205 27.12 27.87 32.33
N ALA A 206 26.21 28.61 31.68
CA ALA A 206 25.72 28.28 30.36
C ALA A 206 26.01 29.39 29.34
N GLU A 207 26.32 29.00 28.10
CA GLU A 207 26.23 29.88 26.94
C GLU A 207 24.92 29.58 26.22
N LEU A 208 24.13 30.62 25.91
CA LEU A 208 22.92 30.47 25.08
C LEU A 208 23.23 30.93 23.65
N VAL A 209 22.88 30.11 22.67
CA VAL A 209 23.05 30.41 21.24
C VAL A 209 21.72 30.36 20.50
N THR A 210 21.73 30.66 19.21
CA THR A 210 20.52 30.72 18.39
C THR A 210 20.61 29.91 17.10
N SER A 211 19.46 29.79 16.44
CA SER A 211 19.26 29.25 15.11
C SER A 211 18.44 30.25 14.29
N PRO A 212 18.34 30.07 12.96
CA PRO A 212 17.38 30.79 12.15
C PRO A 212 15.94 30.55 12.66
N TYR A 213 15.07 31.55 12.52
CA TYR A 213 13.85 31.66 13.34
C TYR A 213 12.93 30.44 13.27
N TYR A 214 12.53 30.02 12.08
CA TYR A 214 11.67 28.85 11.85
C TYR A 214 12.45 27.57 11.50
N HIS A 215 13.73 27.52 11.88
CA HIS A 215 14.59 26.35 11.69
C HIS A 215 14.73 25.80 10.24
N PRO A 216 14.84 26.61 9.18
CA PRO A 216 15.09 26.10 7.82
C PRO A 216 16.52 25.55 7.61
N ILE A 217 16.68 24.59 6.69
CA ILE A 217 18.01 24.18 6.19
C ILE A 217 18.59 25.31 5.32
N LEU A 218 19.27 26.26 5.95
CA LEU A 218 19.73 27.50 5.29
C LEU A 218 20.50 27.28 3.98
N PRO A 219 21.39 26.27 3.82
CA PRO A 219 22.02 26.02 2.54
C PRO A 219 21.01 25.84 1.40
N LEU A 220 19.91 25.11 1.65
CA LEU A 220 18.86 24.84 0.66
C LEU A 220 17.98 26.05 0.38
N ILE A 221 17.77 26.93 1.39
CA ILE A 221 17.04 28.19 1.18
C ILE A 221 17.87 29.18 0.35
N ALA A 222 19.15 29.33 0.68
CA ALA A 222 20.05 30.22 -0.05
C ALA A 222 20.18 29.81 -1.52
N SER A 223 20.32 28.51 -1.80
CA SER A 223 20.23 27.95 -3.15
C SER A 223 19.99 26.44 -3.09
N LEU A 224 18.86 25.98 -3.60
CA LEU A 224 18.52 24.56 -3.56
C LEU A 224 19.50 23.69 -4.37
N ASP A 225 20.11 24.26 -5.42
CA ASP A 225 21.12 23.58 -6.25
C ASP A 225 22.38 23.17 -5.47
N VAL A 226 22.62 23.73 -4.28
CA VAL A 226 23.75 23.35 -3.42
C VAL A 226 23.73 21.85 -3.07
N ALA A 227 22.55 21.22 -3.07
CA ALA A 227 22.41 19.78 -2.84
C ALA A 227 23.18 18.92 -3.86
N ARG A 228 23.31 19.39 -5.11
CA ARG A 228 24.08 18.70 -6.15
C ARG A 228 25.58 18.70 -5.90
N VAL A 229 26.09 19.63 -5.09
CA VAL A 229 27.52 19.65 -4.72
C VAL A 229 27.86 18.44 -3.84
N ALA A 230 26.95 18.06 -2.93
CA ALA A 230 27.13 16.90 -2.06
C ALA A 230 26.76 15.58 -2.77
N ARG A 231 25.73 15.61 -3.62
CA ARG A 231 25.20 14.46 -4.38
C ARG A 231 24.78 14.87 -5.80
N PRO A 232 25.67 14.75 -6.79
CA PRO A 232 25.41 15.17 -8.17
C PRO A 232 24.25 14.42 -8.86
N ASP A 233 23.92 13.23 -8.35
CA ASP A 233 22.91 12.30 -8.87
C ASP A 233 21.49 12.55 -8.33
N LEU A 234 21.29 13.54 -7.45
CA LEU A 234 19.96 13.86 -6.91
C LEU A 234 19.00 14.31 -8.01
N ALA A 235 17.80 13.72 -8.02
CA ALA A 235 16.68 14.26 -8.78
C ALA A 235 16.22 15.56 -8.13
N MET A 236 16.28 16.67 -8.87
CA MET A 236 15.92 17.99 -8.35
C MET A 236 14.46 18.35 -8.68
N PRO A 237 13.85 19.28 -7.93
CA PRO A 237 12.56 19.85 -8.27
C PRO A 237 12.55 20.50 -9.66
N ARG A 238 11.36 20.66 -10.22
CA ARG A 238 11.19 21.25 -11.56
C ARG A 238 11.38 22.76 -11.55
N ARG A 239 10.97 23.43 -10.47
CA ARG A 239 11.13 24.87 -10.26
C ARG A 239 12.40 25.14 -9.47
N PRO A 240 13.24 26.09 -9.90
CA PRO A 240 14.38 26.52 -9.08
C PRO A 240 13.88 27.23 -7.81
N PHE A 241 14.62 27.05 -6.71
CA PHE A 241 14.39 27.77 -5.46
C PHE A 241 15.72 28.36 -4.98
N GLN A 242 15.78 29.69 -4.88
CA GLN A 242 17.00 30.43 -4.53
C GLN A 242 16.63 31.77 -3.87
N HIS A 243 16.68 31.81 -2.53
CA HIS A 243 16.25 32.95 -1.72
C HIS A 243 17.26 33.26 -0.60
N PRO A 244 18.47 33.76 -0.92
CA PRO A 244 19.47 34.13 0.08
C PRO A 244 19.02 35.28 0.99
N ASP A 245 18.08 36.10 0.54
CA ASP A 245 17.41 37.13 1.33
C ASP A 245 16.51 36.55 2.42
N ASP A 246 15.75 35.48 2.12
CA ASP A 246 14.95 34.78 3.13
C ASP A 246 15.85 34.05 4.14
N ALA A 247 16.96 33.44 3.68
CA ALA A 247 17.98 32.87 4.55
C ALA A 247 18.60 33.90 5.52
N ALA A 248 18.94 35.10 5.02
CA ALA A 248 19.46 36.19 5.84
C ALA A 248 18.42 36.73 6.83
N GLU A 249 17.16 36.85 6.39
CA GLU A 249 16.04 37.32 7.22
C GLU A 249 15.72 36.35 8.36
N GLN A 250 15.68 35.04 8.09
CA GLN A 250 15.50 34.00 9.11
C GLN A 250 16.57 34.08 10.19
N LEU A 251 17.83 34.28 9.79
CA LEU A 251 18.94 34.41 10.72
C LEU A 251 18.87 35.71 11.54
N ARG A 252 18.61 36.85 10.89
CA ARG A 252 18.44 38.15 11.56
C ARG A 252 17.32 38.08 12.60
N ARG A 253 16.16 37.55 12.22
CA ARG A 253 15.01 37.37 13.14
C ARG A 253 15.36 36.47 14.31
N GLY A 254 16.12 35.39 14.08
CA GLY A 254 16.54 34.50 15.15
C GLY A 254 17.43 35.20 16.19
N ILE A 255 18.43 35.95 15.72
CA ILE A 255 19.31 36.75 16.57
C ILE A 255 18.53 37.82 17.36
N GLU A 256 17.61 38.53 16.70
CA GLU A 256 16.77 39.55 17.34
C GLU A 256 15.84 38.96 18.41
N ALA A 257 15.19 37.83 18.09
CA ALA A 257 14.32 37.13 19.02
C ALA A 257 15.10 36.61 20.24
N HIS A 258 16.27 36.01 20.02
CA HIS A 258 17.16 35.58 21.09
C HIS A 258 17.56 36.76 21.98
N THR A 259 18.04 37.86 21.36
CA THR A 259 18.49 39.05 22.09
C THR A 259 17.36 39.66 22.93
N ARG A 260 16.14 39.69 22.38
CA ARG A 260 14.95 40.19 23.10
C ARG A 260 14.60 39.33 24.31
N VAL A 261 14.73 38.01 24.22
CA VAL A 261 14.33 37.09 25.29
C VAL A 261 15.42 36.87 26.34
N PHE A 262 16.70 36.90 25.97
CA PHE A 262 17.81 36.62 26.90
C PHE A 262 18.65 37.85 27.24
N GLU A 263 18.31 39.01 26.68
CA GLU A 263 18.96 40.31 26.93
C GLU A 263 20.45 40.34 26.55
N THR A 264 20.93 39.29 25.87
CA THR A 264 22.31 39.12 25.41
C THR A 264 22.27 38.72 23.94
N ARG A 265 23.14 39.32 23.11
CA ARG A 265 23.28 38.90 21.71
C ARG A 265 24.00 37.54 21.67
N PRO A 266 23.49 36.54 20.92
CA PRO A 266 24.15 35.25 20.80
C PRO A 266 25.48 35.42 20.05
N LYS A 267 26.52 34.72 20.51
CA LYS A 267 27.82 34.65 19.82
C LYS A 267 27.91 33.48 18.86
N GLY A 268 27.26 32.38 19.20
CA GLY A 268 27.24 31.16 18.42
C GLY A 268 25.92 30.95 17.69
N MET A 269 25.99 30.05 16.71
CA MET A 269 24.83 29.54 15.99
C MET A 269 24.86 28.01 15.95
N TRP A 270 23.70 27.41 16.22
CA TRP A 270 23.41 26.05 15.76
C TRP A 270 22.69 26.15 14.41
N PRO A 271 23.34 25.77 13.30
CA PRO A 271 22.67 25.65 12.03
C PRO A 271 21.68 24.47 12.11
N PRO A 272 20.43 24.60 11.64
CA PRO A 272 19.46 23.51 11.62
C PRO A 272 20.06 22.24 11.06
N GLU A 273 19.98 21.13 11.80
CA GLU A 273 20.55 19.84 11.40
C GLU A 273 22.07 19.89 11.18
N ALA A 274 22.75 20.79 11.90
CA ALA A 274 24.18 21.07 11.76
C ALA A 274 24.58 21.38 10.29
N SER A 275 23.63 21.89 9.50
CA SER A 275 23.76 22.11 8.06
C SER A 275 24.54 23.37 7.74
N ILE A 276 25.64 23.23 7.01
CA ILE A 276 26.53 24.36 6.68
C ILE A 276 26.91 24.38 5.21
N SER A 277 27.29 25.56 4.73
CA SER A 277 27.92 25.81 3.42
C SER A 277 28.73 27.12 3.50
N ASP A 278 29.51 27.43 2.47
CA ASP A 278 30.26 28.71 2.41
C ASP A 278 29.33 29.92 2.51
N ASP A 279 28.17 29.89 1.86
CA ASP A 279 27.18 30.97 1.90
C ASP A 279 26.59 31.16 3.31
N VAL A 280 26.27 30.08 4.01
CA VAL A 280 25.72 30.16 5.37
C VAL A 280 26.76 30.68 6.35
N ALA A 281 28.02 30.25 6.22
CA ALA A 281 29.11 30.78 7.04
C ALA A 281 29.32 32.28 6.81
N ARG A 282 29.25 32.74 5.55
CA ARG A 282 29.33 34.17 5.21
C ARG A 282 28.17 34.96 5.81
N LEU A 283 26.93 34.50 5.59
CA LEU A 283 25.72 35.16 6.12
C LEU A 283 25.76 35.31 7.64
N ALA A 284 26.23 34.28 8.35
CA ALA A 284 26.35 34.35 9.81
C ALA A 284 27.42 35.32 10.29
N ALA A 285 28.57 35.36 9.62
CA ALA A 285 29.63 36.30 9.94
C ALA A 285 29.22 37.76 9.69
N GLU A 286 28.49 38.02 8.60
CA GLU A 286 27.93 39.34 8.28
C GLU A 286 26.91 39.81 9.33
N GLN A 287 26.18 38.87 9.94
CA GLN A 287 25.28 39.14 11.07
C GLN A 287 26.01 39.22 12.42
N GLY A 288 27.35 39.16 12.44
CA GLY A 288 28.17 39.32 13.64
C GLY A 288 28.15 38.12 14.59
N LEU A 289 27.85 36.92 14.10
CA LEU A 289 28.08 35.69 14.85
C LEU A 289 29.57 35.31 14.77
N GLU A 290 30.11 34.85 15.90
CA GLU A 290 31.53 34.54 16.06
C GLU A 290 31.83 33.07 15.71
N TRP A 291 30.88 32.17 15.92
CA TRP A 291 31.07 30.73 15.67
C TRP A 291 29.81 29.96 15.27
N MET A 292 30.01 28.81 14.63
CA MET A 292 28.96 27.83 14.31
C MET A 292 29.45 26.38 14.44
N VAL A 293 28.53 25.43 14.60
CA VAL A 293 28.84 23.99 14.77
C VAL A 293 28.32 23.14 13.61
N SER A 294 29.08 22.11 13.23
CA SER A 294 28.69 21.09 12.25
C SER A 294 29.27 19.70 12.60
N ASP A 295 29.23 18.75 11.66
CA ASP A 295 29.58 17.34 11.85
C ASP A 295 30.95 16.96 11.28
N GLU A 296 31.64 15.98 11.88
CA GLU A 296 32.95 15.52 11.42
C GLU A 296 32.95 15.03 9.96
N GLY A 297 31.81 14.51 9.47
CA GLY A 297 31.66 14.12 8.07
C GLY A 297 31.76 15.31 7.12
N VAL A 298 31.24 16.47 7.53
CA VAL A 298 31.36 17.73 6.77
C VAL A 298 32.81 18.22 6.78
N LEU A 299 33.49 18.13 7.93
CA LEU A 299 34.92 18.45 8.03
C LEU A 299 35.77 17.56 7.12
N ALA A 300 35.59 16.24 7.17
CA ALA A 300 36.34 15.28 6.38
C ALA A 300 36.24 15.59 4.87
N ARG A 301 35.03 15.91 4.39
CA ARG A 301 34.81 16.30 3.00
C ARG A 301 35.38 17.69 2.66
N SER A 302 35.32 18.63 3.60
CA SER A 302 35.91 19.97 3.44
C SER A 302 37.45 19.93 3.35
N LEU A 303 38.09 19.01 4.08
CA LEU A 303 39.53 18.78 4.01
C LEU A 303 39.96 17.92 2.81
N GLY A 304 39.01 17.25 2.12
CA GLY A 304 39.31 16.29 1.07
C GLY A 304 40.02 15.01 1.56
N SER A 305 39.94 14.71 2.86
CA SER A 305 40.59 13.56 3.50
C SER A 305 39.65 12.92 4.53
N PRO A 306 39.47 11.58 4.52
CA PRO A 306 38.62 10.91 5.48
C PRO A 306 39.21 11.00 6.90
N LEU A 307 38.36 11.27 7.89
CA LEU A 307 38.69 11.17 9.32
C LEU A 307 38.47 9.72 9.78
N ASN A 308 39.50 8.89 9.61
CA ASN A 308 39.43 7.47 9.95
C ASN A 308 39.45 7.23 11.46
N ARG A 309 38.83 6.13 11.89
CA ARG A 309 38.84 5.64 13.28
C ARG A 309 39.51 4.26 13.37
N ASP A 310 40.10 3.92 14.51
CA ASP A 310 40.65 2.59 14.78
C ASP A 310 39.56 1.57 15.15
N GLY A 311 39.95 0.31 15.42
CA GLY A 311 39.02 -0.77 15.79
C GLY A 311 38.26 -0.55 17.11
N ASP A 312 38.73 0.38 17.95
CA ASP A 312 38.07 0.78 19.20
C ASP A 312 37.23 2.07 19.02
N GLY A 313 37.15 2.59 17.79
CA GLY A 313 36.40 3.78 17.43
C GLY A 313 37.13 5.11 17.71
N ARG A 314 38.43 5.10 18.02
CA ARG A 314 39.21 6.31 18.29
C ARG A 314 39.62 7.00 16.99
N VAL A 315 39.53 8.33 16.94
CA VAL A 315 39.97 9.11 15.77
C VAL A 315 41.47 8.92 15.55
N MET A 316 41.87 8.51 14.34
CA MET A 316 43.28 8.27 14.01
C MET A 316 44.08 9.56 13.94
N GLN A 317 43.45 10.66 13.52
CA GLN A 317 44.03 11.98 13.32
C GLN A 317 43.35 13.02 14.26
N PRO A 318 43.45 12.87 15.59
CA PRO A 318 42.71 13.69 16.55
C PRO A 318 43.05 15.19 16.45
N GLU A 319 44.25 15.53 15.97
CA GLU A 319 44.70 16.90 15.71
C GLU A 319 43.94 17.59 14.56
N LEU A 320 43.16 16.86 13.76
CA LEU A 320 42.28 17.42 12.75
C LEU A 320 40.88 17.70 13.29
N LEU A 321 40.35 16.88 14.19
CA LEU A 321 38.96 16.99 14.66
C LEU A 321 38.82 17.91 15.89
N TYR A 322 39.68 17.76 16.88
CA TYR A 322 39.51 18.43 18.19
C TYR A 322 40.07 19.85 18.22
N VAL A 323 40.00 20.57 17.09
CA VAL A 323 40.47 21.96 16.95
C VAL A 323 39.43 22.78 16.16
N PRO A 324 39.24 24.07 16.49
CA PRO A 324 38.37 24.94 15.73
C PRO A 324 39.01 25.38 14.41
N TYR A 325 38.18 25.60 13.39
CA TYR A 325 38.59 26.09 12.08
C TYR A 325 38.09 27.51 11.83
N ARG A 326 38.83 28.29 11.04
CA ARG A 326 38.41 29.61 10.55
C ARG A 326 37.98 29.46 9.09
N ALA A 327 36.69 29.63 8.81
CA ALA A 327 36.20 29.61 7.43
C ALA A 327 36.68 30.86 6.68
N GLN A 328 37.32 30.67 5.53
CA GLN A 328 37.67 31.74 4.61
C GLN A 328 36.50 31.96 3.65
N THR A 329 35.65 32.90 3.99
CA THR A 329 34.56 33.35 3.12
C THR A 329 34.95 34.68 2.47
N ASP A 330 34.19 35.12 1.47
CA ASP A 330 34.34 36.47 0.88
C ASP A 330 33.89 37.60 1.86
N GLY A 331 33.45 37.25 3.09
CA GLY A 331 33.02 38.16 4.15
C GLY A 331 33.92 38.09 5.39
N PRO A 332 33.43 38.58 6.56
CA PRO A 332 34.15 38.44 7.82
C PRO A 332 34.40 36.94 8.14
N PRO A 333 35.53 36.61 8.77
CA PRO A 333 35.80 35.24 9.18
C PRO A 333 34.84 34.78 10.28
N ILE A 334 34.48 33.50 10.27
CA ILE A 334 33.74 32.85 11.36
C ILE A 334 34.44 31.56 11.80
N HIS A 335 34.35 31.23 13.08
CA HIS A 335 34.83 29.96 13.61
C HIS A 335 33.83 28.83 13.31
N VAL A 336 34.33 27.69 12.82
CA VAL A 336 33.52 26.48 12.62
C VAL A 336 34.10 25.38 13.50
N LEU A 337 33.23 24.79 14.32
CA LEU A 337 33.55 23.65 15.16
C LEU A 337 32.85 22.41 14.62
N PHE A 338 33.48 21.26 14.78
CA PHE A 338 32.93 19.99 14.33
C PHE A 338 32.79 19.04 15.50
N ARG A 339 31.61 18.44 15.65
CA ARG A 339 31.34 17.50 16.72
C ARG A 339 32.05 16.17 16.48
N ASP A 340 32.40 15.48 17.56
CA ASP A 340 32.76 14.07 17.51
C ASP A 340 31.49 13.24 17.40
N SER A 341 31.17 12.80 16.17
CA SER A 341 29.91 12.13 15.88
C SER A 341 29.78 10.81 16.66
N ARG A 342 30.88 10.13 16.98
CA ARG A 342 30.82 8.90 17.80
C ARG A 342 30.44 9.21 19.24
N LEU A 343 31.02 10.25 19.86
CA LEU A 343 30.68 10.64 21.23
C LEU A 343 29.24 11.17 21.32
N SER A 344 28.83 12.02 20.37
CA SER A 344 27.46 12.50 20.27
C SER A 344 26.45 11.36 20.08
N ASN A 345 26.69 10.46 19.13
CA ASN A 345 25.77 9.37 18.82
C ASN A 345 25.74 8.31 19.93
N ALA A 346 26.81 8.16 20.72
CA ALA A 346 26.79 7.28 21.88
C ALA A 346 25.72 7.70 22.89
N ILE A 347 25.61 9.02 23.18
CA ILE A 347 24.54 9.56 24.03
C ILE A 347 23.19 9.43 23.34
N GLY A 348 23.09 9.82 22.06
CA GLY A 348 21.83 9.87 21.32
C GLY A 348 21.18 8.50 21.08
N PHE A 349 21.98 7.45 20.83
CA PHE A 349 21.46 6.19 20.26
C PHE A 349 21.97 4.91 20.95
N GLU A 350 23.12 4.93 21.63
CA GLU A 350 23.76 3.70 22.12
C GLU A 350 23.56 3.47 23.62
N TYR A 351 23.81 4.51 24.43
CA TYR A 351 23.80 4.43 25.89
C TYR A 351 22.40 4.24 26.48
N GLN A 352 21.33 4.52 25.72
CA GLN A 352 19.94 4.26 26.10
C GLN A 352 19.65 2.79 26.49
N ASN A 353 20.54 1.85 26.14
CA ASN A 353 20.44 0.43 26.46
C ASN A 353 21.43 -0.04 27.55
N ARG A 354 22.21 0.85 28.17
CA ARG A 354 23.22 0.52 29.19
C ARG A 354 22.86 1.08 30.56
N GLY A 355 23.51 0.59 31.61
CA GLY A 355 23.39 1.17 32.95
C GLY A 355 24.00 2.58 33.00
N ALA A 356 23.35 3.51 33.70
CA ALA A 356 23.76 4.92 33.77
C ALA A 356 25.24 5.13 34.18
N GLU A 357 25.71 4.39 35.19
CA GLU A 357 27.10 4.46 35.67
C GLU A 357 28.10 3.92 34.64
N GLU A 358 27.74 2.84 33.94
CA GLU A 358 28.57 2.21 32.91
C GLU A 358 28.70 3.14 31.70
N ALA A 359 27.57 3.69 31.22
CA ALA A 359 27.55 4.64 30.11
C ALA A 359 28.35 5.91 30.41
N ALA A 360 28.20 6.47 31.62
CA ALA A 360 28.98 7.64 32.03
C ALA A 360 30.48 7.33 32.13
N THR A 361 30.83 6.13 32.59
CA THR A 361 32.23 5.68 32.67
C THR A 361 32.84 5.51 31.27
N ASP A 362 32.14 4.84 30.34
CA ASP A 362 32.61 4.67 28.95
C ASP A 362 32.83 6.03 28.26
N LEU A 363 31.93 7.00 28.47
CA LEU A 363 32.09 8.34 27.90
C LEU A 363 33.32 9.07 28.46
N VAL A 364 33.51 9.03 29.78
CA VAL A 364 34.66 9.67 30.45
C VAL A 364 35.97 8.98 30.06
N ASP A 365 36.00 7.65 29.98
CA ASP A 365 37.17 6.89 29.53
C ASP A 365 37.57 7.26 28.10
N ARG A 366 36.60 7.39 27.18
CA ARG A 366 36.85 7.88 25.82
C ARG A 366 37.42 9.29 25.79
N LEU A 367 36.99 10.18 26.68
CA LEU A 367 37.55 11.52 26.81
C LEU A 367 38.99 11.48 27.37
N HIS A 368 39.28 10.61 28.32
CA HIS A 368 40.65 10.39 28.79
C HIS A 368 41.57 9.82 27.68
N ASP A 369 41.04 8.94 26.82
CA ASP A 369 41.79 8.43 25.67
C ASP A 369 42.23 9.57 24.74
N ILE A 370 41.33 10.53 24.48
CA ILE A 370 41.64 11.74 23.70
C ILE A 370 42.67 12.59 24.45
N ARG A 371 42.46 12.82 25.74
CA ARG A 371 43.36 13.61 26.61
C ARG A 371 44.79 13.07 26.64
N ARG A 372 44.98 11.74 26.66
CA ARG A 372 46.32 11.12 26.63
C ARG A 372 47.07 11.38 25.31
N ARG A 373 46.35 11.65 24.22
CA ARG A 373 46.92 11.94 22.89
C ARG A 373 47.14 13.44 22.63
N GLN A 374 46.55 14.32 23.43
CA GLN A 374 46.56 15.78 23.27
C GLN A 374 47.96 16.42 23.34
N GLN A 375 48.89 15.81 24.09
CA GLN A 375 50.20 16.40 24.39
C GLN A 375 50.04 17.84 24.93
N ASP A 376 50.76 18.81 24.35
CA ASP A 376 50.67 20.23 24.72
C ASP A 376 49.64 21.02 23.89
N SER A 377 48.92 20.39 22.96
CA SER A 377 47.93 21.09 22.12
C SER A 377 46.71 21.52 22.95
N ALA A 378 46.07 22.63 22.59
CA ALA A 378 44.77 23.00 23.14
C ALA A 378 43.68 22.32 22.31
N TRP A 379 43.13 21.20 22.78
CA TRP A 379 42.06 20.47 22.10
C TRP A 379 40.70 20.72 22.76
N LEU A 380 39.66 20.71 21.93
CA LEU A 380 38.27 20.81 22.32
C LEU A 380 37.49 19.62 21.77
N ALA A 381 37.03 18.73 22.64
CA ALA A 381 36.08 17.69 22.31
C ALA A 381 34.66 18.28 22.30
N VAL A 382 34.06 18.38 21.11
CA VAL A 382 32.71 18.93 20.94
C VAL A 382 31.70 17.77 20.88
N ILE A 383 30.79 17.74 21.84
CA ILE A 383 29.67 16.80 21.90
C ILE A 383 28.40 17.61 21.63
N ALA A 384 27.88 17.49 20.41
CA ALA A 384 26.74 18.26 19.93
C ALA A 384 25.61 17.35 19.43
N LEU A 385 24.39 17.53 19.92
CA LEU A 385 23.20 16.76 19.56
C LEU A 385 21.92 17.43 20.08
N ASP A 386 20.77 16.94 19.62
CA ASP A 386 19.46 17.32 20.14
C ASP A 386 19.32 17.00 21.62
N GLY A 387 18.71 17.94 22.35
CA GLY A 387 18.57 17.91 23.79
C GLY A 387 17.29 17.26 24.27
N GLU A 388 16.37 16.81 23.41
CA GLU A 388 15.09 16.25 23.84
C GLU A 388 14.84 14.80 23.43
N ASN A 389 15.40 14.33 22.31
CA ASN A 389 14.91 13.11 21.64
C ASN A 389 15.30 11.80 22.34
N CYS A 390 16.54 11.67 22.83
CA CYS A 390 17.04 10.39 23.33
C CYS A 390 16.47 9.97 24.69
N TRP A 391 16.00 10.91 25.51
CA TRP A 391 15.67 10.65 26.92
C TRP A 391 14.45 9.77 27.14
N ASP A 392 13.58 9.62 26.14
CA ASP A 392 12.40 8.74 26.20
C ASP A 392 12.78 7.24 26.26
N PHE A 393 14.01 6.93 25.86
CA PHE A 393 14.57 5.59 25.85
C PHE A 393 15.53 5.33 27.03
N TYR A 394 15.82 6.33 27.85
CA TYR A 394 16.58 6.16 29.09
C TYR A 394 15.68 5.86 30.28
N GLU A 395 16.22 5.16 31.27
CA GLU A 395 15.56 5.04 32.56
C GLU A 395 15.51 6.40 33.26
N GLY A 396 14.36 6.74 33.84
CA GLY A 396 14.19 7.97 34.63
C GLY A 396 14.52 9.25 33.86
N ASN A 397 14.17 9.33 32.57
CA ASN A 397 14.43 10.50 31.71
C ASN A 397 15.92 10.85 31.56
N GLY A 398 16.82 9.87 31.65
CA GLY A 398 18.26 10.11 31.52
C GLY A 398 18.92 10.79 32.73
N ASN A 399 18.15 11.15 33.76
CA ASN A 399 18.65 11.85 34.95
C ASN A 399 19.82 11.09 35.62
N ALA A 400 19.69 9.78 35.79
CA ALA A 400 20.74 8.96 36.42
C ALA A 400 22.06 9.01 35.62
N PHE A 401 21.98 9.00 34.30
CA PHE A 401 23.15 9.11 33.42
C PHE A 401 23.79 10.49 33.52
N LEU A 402 22.99 11.57 33.45
CA LEU A 402 23.50 12.94 33.55
C LEU A 402 24.14 13.21 34.93
N HIS A 403 23.54 12.76 36.03
CA HIS A 403 24.16 12.84 37.36
C HIS A 403 25.47 12.05 37.44
N ALA A 404 25.52 10.83 36.88
CA ALA A 404 26.72 10.00 36.87
C ALA A 404 27.85 10.63 36.04
N LEU A 405 27.51 11.24 34.90
CA LEU A 405 28.43 11.93 34.02
C LEU A 405 28.96 13.22 34.67
N TYR A 406 28.08 14.10 35.13
CA TYR A 406 28.47 15.39 35.71
C TYR A 406 29.27 15.23 37.00
N ARG A 407 28.91 14.27 37.86
CA ARG A 407 29.72 13.95 39.05
C ARG A 407 31.15 13.55 38.71
N ARG A 408 31.35 12.72 37.67
CA ARG A 408 32.69 12.31 37.23
C ARG A 408 33.46 13.50 36.68
N LEU A 409 32.87 14.22 35.74
CA LEU A 409 33.50 15.40 35.13
C LEU A 409 33.82 16.50 36.14
N SER A 410 32.97 16.72 37.15
CA SER A 410 33.22 17.69 38.21
C SER A 410 34.40 17.32 39.11
N GLY A 411 34.70 16.01 39.25
CA GLY A 411 35.79 15.50 40.07
C GLY A 411 37.08 15.24 39.30
N ASP A 412 37.11 15.56 38.00
CA ASP A 412 38.22 15.24 37.11
C ASP A 412 39.16 16.45 36.92
N GLU A 413 40.46 16.26 37.13
CA GLU A 413 41.47 17.31 36.95
C GLU A 413 42.04 17.36 35.52
N GLU A 414 41.87 16.30 34.73
CA GLU A 414 42.38 16.20 33.36
C GLU A 414 41.36 16.62 32.30
N LEU A 415 40.07 16.64 32.65
CA LEU A 415 38.96 17.04 31.79
C LEU A 415 38.33 18.35 32.32
N LYS A 416 38.10 19.32 31.43
CA LYS A 416 37.50 20.62 31.79
C LYS A 416 36.32 20.93 30.89
N THR A 417 35.11 20.98 31.43
CA THR A 417 33.94 21.45 30.68
C THR A 417 33.99 22.96 30.48
N VAL A 418 33.72 23.44 29.27
CA VAL A 418 33.74 24.86 28.90
C VAL A 418 32.56 25.19 27.99
N THR A 419 32.21 26.47 27.92
CA THR A 419 31.39 26.96 26.82
C THR A 419 32.26 27.14 25.57
N VAL A 420 31.66 27.10 24.39
CA VAL A 420 32.40 27.26 23.13
C VAL A 420 33.07 28.63 23.05
N SER A 421 32.35 29.70 23.42
CA SER A 421 32.91 31.05 23.45
C SER A 421 34.06 31.21 24.44
N GLU A 422 34.01 30.54 25.61
CA GLU A 422 35.11 30.58 26.58
C GLU A 422 36.38 29.93 26.01
N PHE A 423 36.25 28.78 25.34
CA PHE A 423 37.38 28.14 24.68
C PHE A 423 37.96 29.00 23.55
N LEU A 424 37.12 29.55 22.68
CA LEU A 424 37.57 30.36 21.54
C LEU A 424 38.23 31.68 21.96
N ALA A 425 37.82 32.27 23.08
CA ALA A 425 38.44 33.47 23.63
C ALA A 425 39.89 33.22 24.08
N GLU A 426 40.20 32.02 24.60
CA GLU A 426 41.54 31.63 25.03
C GLU A 426 42.36 31.00 23.87
N PHE A 427 41.71 30.23 23.01
CA PHE A 427 42.32 29.43 21.94
C PHE A 427 41.58 29.64 20.59
N PRO A 428 41.74 30.80 19.95
CA PRO A 428 41.10 31.08 18.67
C PRO A 428 41.62 30.15 17.56
N ALA A 429 40.78 29.89 16.55
CA ALA A 429 41.15 29.01 15.44
C ALA A 429 42.42 29.50 14.70
N ASN A 430 43.41 28.61 14.64
CA ASN A 430 44.67 28.82 13.92
C ASN A 430 44.72 28.13 12.56
N ARG A 431 43.74 27.25 12.26
CA ARG A 431 43.58 26.57 10.98
C ARG A 431 42.51 27.25 10.14
N SER A 432 42.69 27.26 8.83
CA SER A 432 41.71 27.81 7.90
C SER A 432 41.10 26.72 7.03
N LEU A 433 39.80 26.86 6.73
CA LEU A 433 39.12 26.13 5.67
C LEU A 433 38.95 27.07 4.49
N SER A 434 39.51 26.71 3.34
CA SER A 434 39.36 27.49 2.09
C SER A 434 37.99 27.27 1.43
N ARG A 435 37.30 26.18 1.79
CA ARG A 435 35.97 25.82 1.30
C ARG A 435 35.29 24.93 2.32
N ILE A 436 34.00 25.13 2.53
CA ILE A 436 33.13 24.26 3.32
C ILE A 436 32.37 23.32 2.37
N HIS A 437 32.46 22.01 2.59
CA HIS A 437 31.59 21.07 1.91
C HIS A 437 30.15 21.29 2.38
N PRO A 438 29.18 21.49 1.47
CA PRO A 438 27.80 21.66 1.90
C PRO A 438 27.21 20.33 2.37
N GLY A 439 26.69 20.30 3.60
CA GLY A 439 26.08 19.09 4.16
C GLY A 439 25.54 19.27 5.58
N SER A 440 24.76 18.30 6.04
CA SER A 440 24.23 18.21 7.41
C SER A 440 25.00 17.17 8.25
N TRP A 441 24.57 16.95 9.49
CA TRP A 441 25.10 15.85 10.30
C TRP A 441 24.75 14.45 9.75
N ILE A 442 23.78 14.37 8.84
CA ILE A 442 23.34 13.13 8.22
C ILE A 442 24.10 12.95 6.90
N ASN A 443 24.93 11.92 6.83
CA ASN A 443 25.71 11.52 5.64
C ASN A 443 26.63 12.61 5.03
N ALA A 444 26.76 13.77 5.70
CA ALA A 444 27.39 14.98 5.16
C ALA A 444 26.79 15.40 3.80
N ASN A 445 25.45 15.34 3.66
CA ASN A 445 24.72 15.76 2.47
C ASN A 445 23.32 16.33 2.83
N PHE A 446 22.42 16.47 1.85
CA PHE A 446 21.05 16.97 2.05
C PHE A 446 19.94 16.04 1.53
N ASP A 447 20.23 14.77 1.28
CA ASP A 447 19.26 13.83 0.68
C ASP A 447 18.03 13.54 1.56
N THR A 448 18.11 13.92 2.83
CA THR A 448 17.00 13.86 3.80
C THR A 448 15.93 14.93 3.57
N TRP A 449 16.21 16.04 2.86
CA TRP A 449 15.24 17.15 2.66
C TRP A 449 14.96 17.45 1.19
N VAL A 450 15.67 16.82 0.25
CA VAL A 450 15.53 17.01 -1.19
C VAL A 450 16.01 15.77 -1.94
N GLY A 451 15.38 15.43 -3.06
CA GLY A 451 15.83 14.31 -3.90
C GLY A 451 14.72 13.35 -4.28
N ASP A 452 13.85 12.99 -3.33
CA ASP A 452 12.69 12.16 -3.63
C ASP A 452 11.49 12.97 -4.12
N GLN A 453 10.50 12.23 -4.62
CA GLN A 453 9.33 12.79 -5.27
C GLN A 453 8.48 13.69 -4.35
N ALA A 454 8.27 13.31 -3.09
CA ALA A 454 7.44 14.06 -2.17
C ALA A 454 8.13 15.37 -1.77
N HIS A 455 9.41 15.30 -1.43
CA HIS A 455 10.25 16.47 -1.19
C HIS A 455 10.24 17.43 -2.38
N ASN A 456 10.47 16.91 -3.58
CA ASN A 456 10.55 17.75 -4.77
C ASN A 456 9.22 18.41 -5.10
N ALA A 457 8.10 17.73 -4.85
CA ALA A 457 6.77 18.29 -5.02
C ALA A 457 6.44 19.35 -3.94
N ALA A 458 7.00 19.25 -2.73
CA ALA A 458 6.91 20.30 -1.72
C ALA A 458 7.73 21.54 -2.11
N TRP A 459 8.97 21.34 -2.55
CA TRP A 459 9.82 22.43 -3.07
C TRP A 459 9.20 23.14 -4.26
N ASP A 460 8.62 22.41 -5.22
CA ASP A 460 7.93 23.01 -6.37
C ASP A 460 6.75 23.91 -5.94
N ARG A 461 5.99 23.47 -4.93
CA ARG A 461 4.86 24.26 -4.39
C ARG A 461 5.32 25.48 -3.61
N LEU A 462 6.37 25.35 -2.80
CA LEU A 462 6.97 26.48 -2.07
C LEU A 462 7.55 27.52 -3.06
N ALA A 463 8.25 27.06 -4.10
CA ALA A 463 8.77 27.93 -5.15
C ALA A 463 7.66 28.67 -5.90
N GLU A 464 6.52 28.02 -6.17
CA GLU A 464 5.36 28.67 -6.80
C GLU A 464 4.76 29.77 -5.92
N ALA A 465 4.52 29.47 -4.64
CA ALA A 465 3.96 30.45 -3.70
C ALA A 465 4.92 31.62 -3.45
N ARG A 466 6.23 31.35 -3.34
CA ARG A 466 7.23 32.39 -3.12
C ARG A 466 7.41 33.29 -4.34
N ALA A 467 7.39 32.73 -5.55
CA ALA A 467 7.44 33.51 -6.78
C ALA A 467 6.25 34.46 -6.91
N PHE A 468 5.05 34.01 -6.54
CA PHE A 468 3.86 34.86 -6.47
C PHE A 468 4.06 36.00 -5.45
N LEU A 469 4.53 35.71 -4.24
CA LEU A 469 4.82 36.74 -3.24
C LEU A 469 5.84 37.77 -3.77
N SER A 470 6.92 37.34 -4.42
CA SER A 470 7.92 38.24 -5.00
C SER A 470 7.35 39.14 -6.09
N GLU A 471 6.32 38.70 -6.83
CA GLU A 471 5.60 39.53 -7.80
C GLU A 471 4.79 40.63 -7.10
N ARG A 472 4.07 40.27 -6.02
CA ARG A 472 3.26 41.21 -5.23
C ARG A 472 4.10 42.23 -4.48
N GLU A 473 5.26 41.82 -3.96
CA GLU A 473 6.25 42.72 -3.35
C GLU A 473 6.76 43.76 -4.36
N ARG A 474 6.94 43.38 -5.63
CA ARG A 474 7.32 44.31 -6.72
C ARG A 474 6.18 45.22 -7.16
N ALA A 475 4.94 44.74 -7.06
CA ALA A 475 3.73 45.52 -7.36
C ALA A 475 3.39 46.58 -6.30
N ALA A 476 4.10 46.57 -5.15
CA ALA A 476 3.88 47.48 -4.02
C ALA A 476 2.45 47.40 -3.44
N ASP A 477 1.95 46.18 -3.26
CA ASP A 477 0.72 45.91 -2.51
C ASP A 477 0.83 46.39 -1.04
N ASP A 478 -0.29 46.34 -0.31
CA ASP A 478 -0.39 46.77 1.09
C ASP A 478 0.76 46.20 1.97
N PRO A 479 1.57 47.07 2.62
CA PRO A 479 2.72 46.63 3.41
C PRO A 479 2.41 45.67 4.57
N ASP A 480 1.27 45.83 5.24
CA ASP A 480 0.91 44.99 6.39
C ASP A 480 0.50 43.59 5.92
N ARG A 481 -0.17 43.52 4.78
CA ARG A 481 -0.54 42.26 4.13
C ARG A 481 0.68 41.52 3.58
N LEU A 482 1.61 42.25 2.95
CA LEU A 482 2.88 41.69 2.49
C LEU A 482 3.72 41.16 3.65
N ALA A 483 3.77 41.86 4.79
CA ALA A 483 4.47 41.39 5.97
C ALA A 483 3.87 40.08 6.53
N THR A 484 2.53 39.96 6.49
CA THR A 484 1.83 38.73 6.88
C THR A 484 2.15 37.58 5.91
N ALA A 485 2.02 37.81 4.61
CA ALA A 485 2.34 36.81 3.59
C ALA A 485 3.81 36.36 3.63
N ARG A 486 4.74 37.29 3.86
CA ARG A 486 6.17 36.97 4.05
C ARG A 486 6.40 36.10 5.29
N ARG A 487 5.70 36.36 6.39
CA ARG A 487 5.78 35.50 7.58
C ARG A 487 5.37 34.07 7.26
N GLU A 488 4.26 33.87 6.55
CA GLU A 488 3.78 32.54 6.17
C GLU A 488 4.77 31.80 5.25
N ALA A 489 5.44 32.52 4.34
CA ALA A 489 6.52 31.96 3.51
C ALA A 489 7.69 31.47 4.36
N LEU A 490 8.17 32.29 5.31
CA LEU A 490 9.27 31.91 6.21
C LEU A 490 8.90 30.72 7.12
N ILE A 491 7.63 30.56 7.49
CA ILE A 491 7.18 29.36 8.22
C ILE A 491 7.28 28.12 7.32
N ALA A 492 6.79 28.21 6.08
CA ALA A 492 6.78 27.11 5.12
C ALA A 492 8.20 26.64 4.70
N GLU A 493 9.23 27.46 4.91
CA GLU A 493 10.64 27.10 4.68
C GLU A 493 11.26 26.21 5.77
N GLY A 494 10.58 26.04 6.91
CA GLY A 494 11.09 25.27 8.05
C GLY A 494 11.49 23.83 7.68
N SER A 495 12.55 23.31 8.29
CA SER A 495 13.09 21.98 7.94
C SER A 495 12.14 20.83 8.27
N ASP A 496 11.30 20.99 9.30
CA ASP A 496 10.43 19.94 9.81
C ASP A 496 9.44 19.43 8.78
N TRP A 497 8.87 20.32 7.94
CA TRP A 497 7.93 19.90 6.89
C TRP A 497 8.59 18.86 5.99
N PHE A 498 9.82 19.16 5.56
CA PHE A 498 10.59 18.32 4.68
C PHE A 498 11.10 17.07 5.38
N TRP A 499 11.46 17.14 6.67
CA TRP A 499 11.88 15.95 7.43
C TRP A 499 10.86 14.79 7.40
N TRP A 500 9.57 15.13 7.41
CA TRP A 500 8.45 14.18 7.38
C TRP A 500 7.94 13.85 5.97
N PHE A 501 8.42 14.53 4.94
CA PHE A 501 8.09 14.17 3.56
C PHE A 501 9.04 13.03 3.10
N GLY A 502 8.53 12.07 2.33
CA GLY A 502 9.36 10.99 1.77
C GLY A 502 9.31 9.65 2.53
N ARG A 503 10.22 8.72 2.21
CA ARG A 503 10.16 7.30 2.66
C ARG A 503 10.96 6.99 3.93
N SER A 504 11.76 7.95 4.41
CA SER A 504 12.78 7.70 5.45
C SER A 504 12.27 7.88 6.88
N HIS A 505 11.19 8.63 7.09
CA HIS A 505 10.67 8.97 8.42
C HIS A 505 9.15 8.97 8.41
N ASP A 506 8.54 8.50 9.51
CA ASP A 506 7.09 8.48 9.74
C ASP A 506 6.83 9.02 11.14
N SER A 507 6.03 10.07 11.25
CA SER A 507 5.66 10.68 12.53
C SER A 507 4.42 10.03 13.17
N GLY A 508 3.72 9.16 12.43
CA GLY A 508 2.36 8.71 12.72
C GLY A 508 1.30 9.79 12.47
N MET A 509 1.71 10.99 12.04
CA MET A 509 0.91 12.21 11.90
C MET A 509 1.19 12.95 10.57
N ASP A 510 1.82 12.30 9.59
CA ASP A 510 2.36 12.93 8.37
C ASP A 510 1.32 13.75 7.59
N GLN A 511 0.05 13.37 7.67
CA GLN A 511 -1.07 14.11 7.07
C GLN A 511 -1.30 15.48 7.73
N ILE A 512 -1.14 15.58 9.04
CA ILE A 512 -1.24 16.86 9.77
C ILE A 512 -0.11 17.78 9.30
N TRP A 513 1.10 17.24 9.18
CA TRP A 513 2.28 17.97 8.72
C TRP A 513 2.13 18.48 7.28
N ASP A 514 1.67 17.61 6.37
CA ASP A 514 1.35 17.98 4.98
C ASP A 514 0.28 19.09 4.92
N ASN A 515 -0.79 18.96 5.69
CA ASN A 515 -1.87 19.95 5.68
C ASN A 515 -1.43 21.31 6.23
N LEU A 516 -0.62 21.34 7.28
CA LEU A 516 -0.07 22.57 7.85
C LEU A 516 0.86 23.28 6.87
N PHE A 517 1.79 22.55 6.27
CA PHE A 517 2.67 23.10 5.23
C PHE A 517 1.85 23.75 4.11
N ARG A 518 0.85 23.03 3.58
CA ARG A 518 -0.04 23.56 2.53
C ARG A 518 -0.93 24.70 3.00
N LEU A 519 -1.33 24.73 4.27
CA LEU A 519 -2.07 25.85 4.86
C LEU A 519 -1.24 27.13 4.82
N HIS A 520 0.03 27.10 5.22
CA HIS A 520 0.92 28.25 5.12
C HIS A 520 1.08 28.74 3.67
N LEU A 521 1.20 27.82 2.70
CA LEU A 521 1.23 28.19 1.28
C LEU A 521 -0.05 28.91 0.82
N ARG A 522 -1.23 28.46 1.26
CA ARG A 522 -2.51 29.12 0.96
C ARG A 522 -2.64 30.48 1.66
N ASN A 523 -2.16 30.58 2.90
CA ASN A 523 -2.22 31.81 3.68
C ASN A 523 -1.42 32.95 3.02
N ILE A 524 -0.36 32.64 2.26
CA ILE A 524 0.37 33.64 1.45
C ILE A 524 -0.59 34.36 0.48
N TYR A 525 -1.47 33.62 -0.21
CA TYR A 525 -2.43 34.17 -1.17
C TYR A 525 -3.61 34.84 -0.47
N MET A 526 -4.16 34.18 0.56
CA MET A 526 -5.31 34.68 1.29
C MET A 526 -5.01 36.00 2.01
N SER A 527 -3.81 36.15 2.57
CA SER A 527 -3.36 37.40 3.21
C SER A 527 -3.31 38.58 2.22
N LEU A 528 -3.16 38.29 0.93
CA LEU A 528 -3.14 39.26 -0.17
C LEU A 528 -4.48 39.34 -0.91
N GLU A 529 -5.56 38.79 -0.33
CA GLU A 529 -6.91 38.73 -0.90
C GLU A 529 -6.98 38.07 -2.30
N GLN A 530 -6.06 37.15 -2.58
CA GLN A 530 -6.05 36.36 -3.82
C GLN A 530 -6.51 34.92 -3.54
N GLN A 531 -7.07 34.30 -4.57
CA GLN A 531 -7.46 32.89 -4.51
C GLN A 531 -6.22 31.99 -4.68
N PRO A 532 -5.95 31.05 -3.75
CA PRO A 532 -4.83 30.13 -3.89
C PRO A 532 -5.03 29.15 -5.07
N PRO A 533 -3.97 28.78 -5.80
CA PRO A 533 -3.99 27.70 -6.79
C PRO A 533 -4.52 26.37 -6.25
N ALA A 534 -5.26 25.63 -7.09
CA ALA A 534 -5.82 24.32 -6.73
C ALA A 534 -4.77 23.31 -6.24
N LEU A 535 -3.53 23.40 -6.75
CA LEU A 535 -2.42 22.52 -6.37
C LEU A 535 -2.08 22.56 -4.87
N PHE A 536 -2.34 23.67 -4.17
CA PHE A 536 -2.10 23.78 -2.72
C PHE A 536 -3.17 23.08 -1.86
N TYR A 537 -4.26 22.65 -2.48
CA TYR A 537 -5.30 21.84 -1.83
C TYR A 537 -5.07 20.34 -2.05
N GLN A 538 -4.07 19.95 -2.84
CA GLN A 538 -3.72 18.56 -3.11
C GLN A 538 -2.63 18.07 -2.14
N PRO A 539 -2.86 16.99 -1.37
CA PRO A 539 -1.87 16.41 -0.47
C PRO A 539 -0.53 16.08 -1.15
N ILE A 540 0.57 16.27 -0.42
CA ILE A 540 1.92 15.93 -0.88
C ILE A 540 2.26 14.48 -0.49
N VAL A 541 1.96 14.12 0.76
CA VAL A 541 2.16 12.76 1.29
C VAL A 541 0.96 11.90 0.88
N LYS A 542 1.24 10.73 0.27
CA LYS A 542 0.20 9.76 -0.12
C LYS A 542 -0.27 8.97 1.11
N GLU A 543 -1.52 8.50 1.08
CA GLU A 543 -2.14 7.72 2.15
C GLU A 543 -1.25 6.58 2.68
N ALA A 544 -1.20 6.45 4.01
CA ALA A 544 -1.29 5.13 4.62
C ALA A 544 -2.77 4.71 4.52
N ASP A 545 -3.04 3.55 3.94
CA ASP A 545 -4.39 2.99 3.75
C ASP A 545 -5.25 3.14 5.02
N GLY A 546 -6.19 4.08 4.99
CA GLY A 546 -7.10 4.41 6.08
C GLY A 546 -8.45 4.89 5.54
N SER A 547 -9.54 4.54 6.23
CA SER A 547 -10.94 4.56 5.75
C SER A 547 -11.60 5.94 5.50
N ALA A 548 -10.84 6.98 5.17
CA ALA A 548 -11.38 8.35 4.97
C ALA A 548 -12.03 8.56 3.59
N SER A 549 -11.73 7.71 2.63
CA SER A 549 -12.41 7.69 1.34
C SER A 549 -12.54 6.26 0.84
N LYS A 550 -13.52 6.03 -0.02
CA LYS A 550 -13.73 4.77 -0.72
C LYS A 550 -13.97 5.09 -2.19
N ARG A 551 -13.32 4.34 -3.07
CA ARG A 551 -13.58 4.41 -4.51
C ARG A 551 -14.88 3.65 -4.84
N PRO A 552 -15.64 4.04 -5.87
CA PRO A 552 -16.73 3.21 -6.35
C PRO A 552 -16.21 1.82 -6.72
N ASP A 553 -16.80 0.77 -6.15
CA ASP A 553 -16.43 -0.62 -6.42
C ASP A 553 -16.99 -1.08 -7.78
N ARG A 554 -18.15 -0.54 -8.16
CA ARG A 554 -18.88 -0.81 -9.40
C ARG A 554 -19.89 0.30 -9.69
N ARG A 555 -20.51 0.25 -10.87
CA ARG A 555 -21.66 1.12 -11.22
C ARG A 555 -22.83 0.94 -10.24
N ILE A 556 -23.55 2.04 -9.99
CA ILE A 556 -24.71 2.08 -9.09
C ILE A 556 -25.92 2.76 -9.76
N THR A 557 -27.13 2.39 -9.33
CA THR A 557 -28.40 2.99 -9.77
C THR A 557 -29.36 3.12 -8.58
N PRO A 558 -29.05 4.01 -7.61
CA PRO A 558 -29.82 4.14 -6.38
C PRO A 558 -31.18 4.80 -6.61
N LYS A 559 -32.15 4.52 -5.73
CA LYS A 559 -33.47 5.19 -5.73
C LYS A 559 -33.35 6.64 -5.26
N LEU A 560 -34.01 7.55 -5.96
CA LEU A 560 -34.02 9.00 -5.68
C LEU A 560 -35.30 9.45 -4.95
N ASN A 561 -35.67 8.76 -3.87
CA ASN A 561 -36.91 9.03 -3.12
C ASN A 561 -36.68 9.67 -1.74
N GLY A 562 -35.46 10.14 -1.46
CA GLY A 562 -35.08 10.74 -0.17
C GLY A 562 -34.86 9.73 0.98
N VAL A 563 -35.09 8.43 0.74
CA VAL A 563 -34.79 7.35 1.71
C VAL A 563 -33.48 6.68 1.32
N VAL A 564 -32.56 6.56 2.27
CA VAL A 564 -31.25 5.97 2.03
C VAL A 564 -31.33 4.44 2.17
N ASP A 565 -31.09 3.71 1.08
CA ASP A 565 -30.82 2.27 1.10
C ASP A 565 -29.29 2.05 1.09
N GLN A 566 -28.75 1.58 2.21
CA GLN A 566 -27.31 1.42 2.36
C GLN A 566 -26.72 0.36 1.43
N ASP A 567 -27.49 -0.68 1.07
CA ASP A 567 -27.01 -1.74 0.16
C ASP A 567 -26.86 -1.24 -1.28
N GLU A 568 -27.68 -0.27 -1.70
CA GLU A 568 -27.56 0.37 -3.02
C GLU A 568 -26.32 1.28 -3.11
N TRP A 569 -25.95 1.96 -2.01
CA TRP A 569 -24.80 2.87 -1.93
C TRP A 569 -23.49 2.18 -1.52
N ASN A 570 -23.54 0.97 -0.97
CA ASN A 570 -22.35 0.21 -0.56
C ASN A 570 -21.35 -0.01 -1.69
N ALA A 571 -21.81 -0.05 -2.95
CA ALA A 571 -20.97 -0.17 -4.13
C ALA A 571 -20.44 1.17 -4.68
N GLY A 572 -20.98 2.30 -4.21
CA GLY A 572 -20.56 3.64 -4.57
C GLY A 572 -19.27 4.06 -3.88
N GLY A 573 -18.66 5.11 -4.41
CA GLY A 573 -17.57 5.80 -3.74
C GLY A 573 -18.11 6.72 -2.65
N TYR A 574 -17.27 7.00 -1.66
CA TYR A 574 -17.55 8.05 -0.71
C TYR A 574 -16.27 8.80 -0.32
N VAL A 575 -16.44 10.05 0.08
CA VAL A 575 -15.43 10.79 0.83
C VAL A 575 -16.03 11.13 2.18
N ASP A 576 -15.40 10.62 3.24
CA ASP A 576 -15.76 10.95 4.61
C ASP A 576 -15.07 12.25 4.99
N VAL A 577 -15.86 13.32 5.03
CA VAL A 577 -15.40 14.69 5.25
C VAL A 577 -14.85 14.81 6.68
N THR A 578 -15.40 14.05 7.63
CA THR A 578 -14.95 14.04 9.03
C THR A 578 -13.70 13.21 9.27
N ALA A 579 -13.35 12.29 8.36
CA ALA A 579 -12.16 11.44 8.54
C ALA A 579 -10.86 12.11 8.06
N LEU A 580 -10.97 13.10 7.15
CA LEU A 580 -9.85 13.92 6.66
C LEU A 580 -9.45 15.03 7.63
N PHE A 581 -10.36 15.43 8.51
CA PHE A 581 -10.03 16.23 9.68
C PHE A 581 -9.83 15.26 10.84
N GLY A 582 -8.60 15.09 11.32
CA GLY A 582 -8.40 14.43 12.61
C GLY A 582 -9.36 15.03 13.65
N ALA A 583 -9.82 14.22 14.60
CA ALA A 583 -10.90 14.48 15.56
C ALA A 583 -10.79 15.75 16.46
N MET A 584 -9.87 16.68 16.16
CA MET A 584 -9.69 17.98 16.82
C MET A 584 -10.35 19.15 16.08
N HIS A 585 -10.79 18.95 14.84
CA HIS A 585 -11.72 19.87 14.18
C HIS A 585 -12.96 19.07 13.81
N PRO A 586 -14.02 19.02 14.66
CA PRO A 586 -15.31 18.60 14.14
C PRO A 586 -15.60 19.50 12.92
N PRO A 587 -16.02 18.96 11.77
CA PRO A 587 -16.41 19.82 10.67
C PRO A 587 -17.48 20.76 11.23
N LYS A 588 -17.17 22.06 11.27
CA LYS A 588 -18.19 23.10 11.53
C LYS A 588 -19.19 23.19 10.38
N GLY A 589 -18.95 22.44 9.30
CA GLY A 589 -19.76 22.42 8.12
C GLY A 589 -20.96 21.49 8.23
N ALA A 590 -21.76 21.49 7.18
CA ALA A 590 -23.07 20.87 7.18
C ALA A 590 -23.04 19.39 6.79
N VAL A 591 -21.95 18.92 6.17
CA VAL A 591 -21.89 17.61 5.50
C VAL A 591 -20.87 16.69 6.17
N ARG A 592 -21.34 15.53 6.64
CA ARG A 592 -20.51 14.44 7.18
C ARG A 592 -19.79 13.67 6.08
N ARG A 593 -20.52 13.28 5.03
CA ARG A 593 -20.01 12.38 3.99
C ARG A 593 -20.62 12.69 2.64
N ILE A 594 -19.82 12.60 1.60
CA ILE A 594 -20.25 12.73 0.21
C ILE A 594 -20.15 11.34 -0.42
N TRP A 595 -21.26 10.81 -0.89
CA TRP A 595 -21.29 9.60 -1.69
C TRP A 595 -21.44 9.96 -3.17
N PHE A 596 -20.76 9.21 -4.03
CA PHE A 596 -20.83 9.39 -5.46
C PHE A 596 -20.75 8.04 -6.18
N GLY A 597 -21.39 7.97 -7.33
CA GLY A 597 -21.30 6.82 -8.23
C GLY A 597 -22.09 7.09 -9.49
N HIS A 598 -22.04 6.18 -10.45
CA HIS A 598 -22.68 6.42 -11.74
C HIS A 598 -23.23 5.14 -12.37
N ASP A 599 -24.21 5.30 -13.24
CA ASP A 599 -24.63 4.29 -14.22
C ASP A 599 -24.10 4.68 -15.62
N GLU A 600 -24.79 4.33 -16.70
CA GLU A 600 -24.40 4.72 -18.07
C GLU A 600 -24.80 6.15 -18.46
N ARG A 601 -25.69 6.79 -17.70
CA ARG A 601 -26.35 8.05 -18.09
C ARG A 601 -26.24 9.14 -17.05
N ASN A 602 -26.14 8.78 -15.78
CA ASN A 602 -26.29 9.67 -14.64
C ASN A 602 -25.11 9.57 -13.68
N LEU A 603 -24.68 10.73 -13.19
CA LEU A 603 -23.89 10.86 -11.98
C LEU A 603 -24.86 10.96 -10.79
N TYR A 604 -24.74 10.03 -9.84
CA TYR A 604 -25.48 10.01 -8.59
C TYR A 604 -24.66 10.63 -7.48
N LEU A 605 -25.26 11.56 -6.73
CA LEU A 605 -24.65 12.23 -5.59
C LEU A 605 -25.55 12.11 -4.37
N ARG A 606 -24.93 11.86 -3.20
CA ARG A 606 -25.60 11.86 -1.90
C ARG A 606 -24.76 12.60 -0.88
N PHE A 607 -25.37 13.54 -0.16
CA PHE A 607 -24.74 14.30 0.92
C PHE A 607 -25.39 13.94 2.26
N ASP A 608 -24.64 13.28 3.13
CA ASP A 608 -25.05 12.98 4.50
C ASP A 608 -24.81 14.22 5.37
N LEU A 609 -25.86 14.76 6.00
CA LEU A 609 -25.77 15.98 6.80
C LEU A 609 -25.41 15.68 8.27
N LEU A 610 -24.75 16.63 8.94
CA LEU A 610 -24.45 16.55 10.38
C LEU A 610 -25.72 16.88 11.21
N GLY A 611 -26.34 15.88 11.82
CA GLY A 611 -27.34 16.03 12.90
C GLY A 611 -28.77 16.44 12.51
N ALA A 612 -29.76 15.76 13.10
CA ALA A 612 -31.19 16.05 12.89
C ALA A 612 -31.69 17.39 13.49
N ARG A 613 -30.86 18.11 14.26
CA ARG A 613 -31.18 19.43 14.85
C ARG A 613 -30.64 20.62 14.04
N GLU A 614 -29.79 20.39 13.03
CA GLU A 614 -29.21 21.45 12.18
C GLU A 614 -29.98 21.66 10.86
N ALA A 615 -31.02 20.86 10.63
CA ALA A 615 -31.93 20.92 9.46
C ALA A 615 -32.76 22.22 9.35
N GLU A 616 -32.60 23.18 10.26
CA GLU A 616 -33.22 24.52 10.21
C GLU A 616 -32.28 25.61 9.63
N ARG A 617 -30.99 25.35 9.41
CA ARG A 617 -30.08 26.31 8.77
C ARG A 617 -30.34 26.38 7.25
N ALA A 618 -30.35 27.59 6.69
CA ALA A 618 -30.50 27.83 5.25
C ALA A 618 -29.16 27.58 4.52
N ILE A 619 -28.83 26.31 4.33
CA ILE A 619 -27.61 25.89 3.64
C ILE A 619 -27.89 25.78 2.13
N GLU A 620 -27.08 26.47 1.32
CA GLU A 620 -27.04 26.35 -0.14
C GLU A 620 -25.79 25.55 -0.53
N LEU A 621 -25.94 24.54 -1.39
CA LEU A 621 -24.79 23.78 -1.90
C LEU A 621 -24.51 24.19 -3.34
N GLU A 622 -23.26 24.54 -3.62
CA GLU A 622 -22.78 24.84 -4.96
C GLU A 622 -21.75 23.79 -5.36
N MET A 623 -22.04 22.97 -6.38
CA MET A 623 -21.07 22.06 -6.97
C MET A 623 -20.48 22.67 -8.23
N ARG A 624 -19.16 22.60 -8.34
CA ARG A 624 -18.39 23.02 -9.50
C ARG A 624 -17.85 21.78 -10.18
N PHE A 625 -18.18 21.65 -11.45
CA PHE A 625 -17.72 20.62 -12.34
C PHE A 625 -16.70 21.20 -13.31
N SER A 626 -15.59 20.50 -13.51
CA SER A 626 -14.57 20.85 -14.50
C SER A 626 -13.97 19.57 -15.08
N GLY A 627 -13.28 19.63 -16.22
CA GLY A 627 -12.69 18.42 -16.79
C GLY A 627 -11.89 18.69 -18.05
N SER A 628 -11.11 17.70 -18.48
CA SER A 628 -10.24 17.79 -19.66
C SER A 628 -11.06 17.82 -20.96
N GLY A 629 -11.53 19.00 -21.35
CA GLY A 629 -12.20 19.25 -22.63
C GLY A 629 -13.72 19.43 -22.59
N GLY A 630 -14.32 19.64 -21.41
CA GLY A 630 -15.73 20.03 -21.26
C GLY A 630 -15.89 21.43 -20.63
N PRO A 631 -17.08 22.04 -20.68
CA PRO A 631 -17.34 23.35 -20.07
C PRO A 631 -17.26 23.27 -18.54
N ALA A 632 -16.68 24.28 -17.90
CA ALA A 632 -16.76 24.40 -16.45
C ALA A 632 -18.19 24.79 -16.06
N SER A 633 -18.79 24.10 -15.09
CA SER A 633 -20.22 24.24 -14.79
C SER A 633 -20.47 24.33 -13.30
N ARG A 634 -21.51 25.08 -12.92
CA ARG A 634 -21.95 25.29 -11.55
C ARG A 634 -23.34 24.69 -11.38
N LEU A 635 -23.51 23.80 -10.43
CA LEU A 635 -24.81 23.30 -9.98
C LEU A 635 -25.13 23.89 -8.61
N ALA A 636 -26.13 24.77 -8.54
CA ALA A 636 -26.65 25.28 -7.28
C ALA A 636 -27.83 24.41 -6.81
N ALA A 637 -27.80 23.98 -5.56
CA ALA A 637 -28.91 23.31 -4.89
C ALA A 637 -29.45 24.23 -3.78
N ARG A 638 -30.66 24.77 -4.01
CA ARG A 638 -31.32 25.72 -3.10
C ARG A 638 -32.57 25.10 -2.51
N ARG A 639 -32.77 25.31 -1.21
CA ARG A 639 -33.94 24.81 -0.51
C ARG A 639 -35.21 25.58 -0.92
N ALA A 640 -36.26 24.85 -1.30
CA ALA A 640 -37.57 25.37 -1.64
C ALA A 640 -38.65 24.54 -0.91
N GLY A 641 -38.98 24.93 0.32
CA GLY A 641 -39.89 24.17 1.18
C GLY A 641 -39.27 22.87 1.70
N SER A 642 -39.90 21.72 1.41
CA SER A 642 -39.41 20.37 1.74
C SER A 642 -38.49 19.76 0.67
N ASP A 643 -38.37 20.41 -0.49
CA ASP A 643 -37.57 19.97 -1.62
C ASP A 643 -36.39 20.94 -1.87
N PHE A 644 -35.47 20.52 -2.73
CA PHE A 644 -34.39 21.34 -3.27
C PHE A 644 -34.59 21.56 -4.76
N GLU A 645 -34.44 22.81 -5.21
CA GLU A 645 -34.32 23.14 -6.63
C GLU A 645 -32.85 23.10 -7.03
N LEU A 646 -32.58 22.41 -8.14
CA LEU A 646 -31.24 22.24 -8.71
C LEU A 646 -31.15 23.08 -9.98
N GLU A 647 -30.13 23.93 -10.10
CA GLU A 647 -29.88 24.76 -11.27
C GLU A 647 -28.43 24.60 -11.73
N LEU A 648 -28.24 24.08 -12.94
CA LEU A 648 -26.93 23.93 -13.57
C LEU A 648 -26.71 25.08 -14.56
N SER A 649 -25.61 25.81 -14.44
CA SER A 649 -25.21 26.92 -15.33
C SER A 649 -23.72 26.83 -15.70
N ASP A 650 -23.30 27.59 -16.72
CA ASP A 650 -21.89 27.65 -17.13
C ASP A 650 -21.11 28.66 -16.28
N LEU A 651 -19.86 28.34 -15.93
CA LEU A 651 -18.99 29.25 -15.18
C LEU A 651 -18.49 30.38 -16.11
N GLY A 652 -18.92 31.63 -15.86
CA GLY A 652 -18.40 32.83 -16.53
C GLY A 652 -19.21 33.34 -17.74
N GLN A 653 -20.30 32.67 -18.12
CA GLN A 653 -21.33 33.19 -19.05
C GLN A 653 -22.65 33.37 -18.29
N GLY A 654 -23.46 34.38 -18.63
CA GLY A 654 -24.55 34.90 -17.79
C GLY A 654 -25.53 33.86 -17.18
N ASP A 655 -26.20 34.28 -16.10
CA ASP A 655 -26.97 33.48 -15.11
C ASP A 655 -28.17 32.61 -15.60
N ALA A 656 -28.29 32.29 -16.90
CA ALA A 656 -29.37 31.41 -17.36
C ALA A 656 -29.02 29.92 -17.13
N PRO A 657 -29.87 29.12 -16.44
CA PRO A 657 -29.59 27.71 -16.20
C PRO A 657 -29.78 26.87 -17.48
N ARG A 658 -28.82 25.98 -17.76
CA ARG A 658 -28.86 25.02 -18.89
C ARG A 658 -29.62 23.74 -18.56
N TRP A 659 -29.73 23.42 -17.28
CA TRP A 659 -30.51 22.29 -16.79
C TRP A 659 -31.08 22.63 -15.42
N THR A 660 -32.32 22.22 -15.17
CA THR A 660 -32.96 22.33 -13.86
C THR A 660 -33.48 20.97 -13.41
N GLY A 661 -33.47 20.76 -12.09
CA GLY A 661 -33.93 19.53 -11.46
C GLY A 661 -34.54 19.78 -10.10
N ARG A 662 -35.09 18.72 -9.50
CA ARG A 662 -35.60 18.74 -8.13
C ARG A 662 -35.07 17.54 -7.36
N ALA A 663 -34.83 17.73 -6.07
CA ALA A 663 -34.45 16.66 -5.15
C ALA A 663 -35.31 16.74 -3.88
N THR A 664 -35.77 15.60 -3.39
CA THR A 664 -36.52 15.54 -2.13
C THR A 664 -35.56 15.40 -0.96
N ALA A 665 -35.71 16.24 0.06
CA ALA A 665 -34.90 16.17 1.26
C ALA A 665 -35.46 15.11 2.23
N GLY A 666 -34.64 14.12 2.60
CA GLY A 666 -34.97 13.12 3.62
C GLY A 666 -33.86 13.01 4.66
N GLU A 667 -33.37 11.79 4.93
CA GLU A 667 -32.21 11.56 5.83
C GLU A 667 -30.89 12.06 5.23
N ALA A 668 -30.84 12.23 3.91
CA ALA A 668 -29.72 12.78 3.15
C ALA A 668 -30.26 13.57 1.94
N LEU A 669 -29.43 14.45 1.37
CA LEU A 669 -29.73 15.07 0.07
C LEU A 669 -29.22 14.15 -1.05
N VAL A 670 -30.13 13.61 -1.86
CA VAL A 670 -29.81 12.64 -2.92
C VAL A 670 -30.38 13.09 -4.26
N PHE A 671 -29.56 13.12 -5.31
CA PHE A 671 -30.01 13.47 -6.66
C PHE A 671 -29.10 12.88 -7.75
N ALA A 672 -29.55 12.98 -8.99
CA ALA A 672 -28.83 12.56 -10.17
C ALA A 672 -28.67 13.72 -11.15
N VAL A 673 -27.50 13.81 -11.78
CA VAL A 673 -27.21 14.76 -12.86
C VAL A 673 -26.86 13.96 -14.11
N PRO A 674 -27.58 14.14 -15.24
CA PRO A 674 -27.23 13.47 -16.49
C PRO A 674 -25.86 13.91 -16.99
N PHE A 675 -25.01 12.98 -17.44
CA PHE A 675 -23.70 13.33 -18.03
C PHE A 675 -23.84 14.22 -19.27
N GLU A 676 -24.92 14.04 -20.04
CA GLU A 676 -25.26 14.91 -21.17
C GLU A 676 -25.45 16.37 -20.73
N ALA A 677 -26.12 16.59 -19.60
CA ALA A 677 -26.32 17.93 -19.03
C ALA A 677 -25.01 18.52 -18.48
N LEU A 678 -24.03 17.69 -18.11
CA LEU A 678 -22.70 18.12 -17.68
C LEU A 678 -21.83 18.59 -18.87
N GLY A 679 -22.13 18.14 -20.09
CA GLY A 679 -21.46 18.59 -21.31
C GLY A 679 -20.09 17.94 -21.57
N HIS A 680 -19.82 16.80 -20.94
CA HIS A 680 -18.56 16.05 -21.07
C HIS A 680 -18.74 14.80 -21.95
N GLN A 681 -17.70 14.45 -22.73
CA GLN A 681 -17.69 13.29 -23.63
C GLN A 681 -17.34 11.98 -22.88
N PRO A 682 -17.81 10.81 -23.35
CA PRO A 682 -17.42 9.51 -22.81
C PRO A 682 -15.90 9.33 -22.69
N GLY A 683 -15.45 8.83 -21.54
CA GLY A 683 -14.03 8.63 -21.23
C GLY A 683 -13.30 9.88 -20.71
N GLN A 684 -13.91 11.07 -20.73
CA GLN A 684 -13.36 12.25 -20.06
C GLN A 684 -13.49 12.14 -18.54
N THR A 685 -12.58 12.76 -17.81
CA THR A 685 -12.66 12.89 -16.35
C THR A 685 -13.37 14.18 -15.97
N LEU A 686 -14.39 14.06 -15.13
CA LEU A 686 -15.16 15.13 -14.50
C LEU A 686 -14.66 15.29 -13.06
N GLU A 687 -14.04 16.42 -12.78
CA GLU A 687 -13.64 16.85 -11.44
C GLU A 687 -14.78 17.62 -10.78
N MET A 688 -15.14 17.24 -9.57
CA MET A 688 -16.21 17.85 -8.78
C MET A 688 -15.69 18.41 -7.46
N VAL A 689 -16.05 19.67 -7.17
CA VAL A 689 -15.89 20.30 -5.86
C VAL A 689 -17.23 20.87 -5.43
N ALA A 690 -17.70 20.54 -4.24
CA ALA A 690 -18.87 21.16 -3.62
C ALA A 690 -18.43 22.23 -2.60
N VAL A 691 -19.21 23.29 -2.49
CA VAL A 691 -19.04 24.36 -1.49
C VAL A 691 -20.39 24.59 -0.83
N ALA A 692 -20.43 24.53 0.49
CA ALA A 692 -21.60 24.89 1.28
C ALA A 692 -21.56 26.38 1.64
N PHE A 693 -22.70 27.04 1.49
CA PHE A 693 -22.91 28.45 1.81
C PHE A 693 -23.95 28.60 2.91
N GLU A 694 -23.71 29.52 3.83
CA GLU A 694 -24.68 29.98 4.83
C GLU A 694 -24.78 31.50 4.73
N ASN A 695 -26.00 32.03 4.55
CA ASN A 695 -26.26 33.46 4.36
C ASN A 695 -25.38 34.12 3.26
N GLY A 696 -25.10 33.38 2.18
CA GLY A 696 -24.28 33.86 1.05
C GLY A 696 -22.77 33.88 1.30
N LYS A 697 -22.28 33.37 2.44
CA LYS A 697 -20.85 33.21 2.72
C LYS A 697 -20.45 31.73 2.65
N PRO A 698 -19.32 31.38 2.02
CA PRO A 698 -18.84 30.00 2.01
C PRO A 698 -18.45 29.60 3.43
N VAL A 699 -19.01 28.48 3.91
CA VAL A 699 -18.74 27.95 5.26
C VAL A 699 -17.94 26.65 5.23
N GLU A 700 -18.00 25.89 4.13
CA GLU A 700 -17.32 24.60 4.00
C GLU A 700 -17.05 24.27 2.52
N GLN A 701 -15.92 23.62 2.23
CA GLN A 701 -15.59 23.03 0.92
C GLN A 701 -15.49 21.50 1.04
N LEU A 702 -15.94 20.81 -0.01
CA LEU A 702 -16.25 19.38 -0.04
C LEU A 702 -15.75 18.76 -1.36
N PRO A 703 -14.74 17.86 -1.35
CA PRO A 703 -13.97 17.45 -0.19
C PRO A 703 -13.08 18.59 0.37
N PRO A 704 -12.66 18.52 1.64
CA PRO A 704 -11.76 19.51 2.27
C PRO A 704 -10.43 19.73 1.55
N THR A 705 -9.98 18.70 0.85
CA THR A 705 -8.76 18.66 0.05
C THR A 705 -9.05 17.96 -1.28
N GLY A 706 -8.52 18.49 -2.38
CA GLY A 706 -8.72 17.92 -3.72
C GLY A 706 -10.10 18.14 -4.33
N SER A 707 -10.47 17.24 -5.24
CA SER A 707 -11.75 17.16 -5.94
C SER A 707 -12.15 15.69 -6.08
N ILE A 708 -13.45 15.44 -6.26
CA ILE A 708 -13.95 14.10 -6.57
C ILE A 708 -13.88 13.92 -8.08
N ALA A 709 -12.98 13.06 -8.54
CA ALA A 709 -12.85 12.69 -9.95
C ALA A 709 -13.84 11.57 -10.30
N VAL A 710 -14.67 11.81 -11.31
CA VAL A 710 -15.60 10.82 -11.88
C VAL A 710 -15.37 10.72 -13.38
N ARG A 711 -15.15 9.51 -13.88
CA ARG A 711 -15.02 9.29 -15.32
C ARG A 711 -16.41 9.25 -15.96
N VAL A 712 -16.59 9.96 -17.07
CA VAL A 712 -17.83 9.91 -17.84
C VAL A 712 -17.95 8.51 -18.48
N PRO A 713 -19.00 7.73 -18.16
CA PRO A 713 -19.14 6.37 -18.63
C PRO A 713 -19.29 6.30 -20.16
N GLY A 714 -18.62 5.33 -20.75
CA GLY A 714 -18.79 4.89 -22.13
C GLY A 714 -17.64 4.03 -22.61
N ASP A 715 -17.83 3.38 -23.76
CA ASP A 715 -16.86 2.45 -24.33
C ASP A 715 -15.70 3.22 -24.97
N VAL A 716 -14.57 3.31 -24.27
CA VAL A 716 -13.30 3.89 -24.78
C VAL A 716 -12.77 3.17 -26.01
N PHE A 717 -13.27 1.95 -26.27
CA PHE A 717 -12.95 1.12 -27.41
C PHE A 717 -14.10 1.03 -28.42
N ALA A 718 -15.14 1.88 -28.31
CA ALA A 718 -16.17 2.04 -29.33
C ALA A 718 -15.52 2.58 -30.62
N GLY A 719 -15.00 1.67 -31.43
CA GLY A 719 -14.19 1.95 -32.62
C GLY A 719 -12.98 1.02 -32.79
N ARG A 720 -12.53 0.31 -31.75
CA ARG A 720 -11.38 -0.63 -31.78
C ARG A 720 -11.75 -2.11 -31.71
N GLN A 721 -13.03 -2.46 -31.79
CA GLN A 721 -13.53 -3.85 -31.70
C GLN A 721 -12.94 -4.86 -32.72
N HIS A 722 -12.22 -4.38 -33.74
CA HIS A 722 -11.64 -5.21 -34.80
C HIS A 722 -10.10 -5.25 -34.82
N GLN A 723 -9.40 -4.63 -33.85
CA GLN A 723 -7.93 -4.68 -33.82
C GLN A 723 -7.42 -6.03 -33.25
N PRO A 724 -6.42 -6.66 -33.91
CA PRO A 724 -5.71 -7.81 -33.37
C PRO A 724 -5.03 -7.52 -32.02
N LEU A 725 -5.22 -8.39 -31.03
CA LEU A 725 -4.53 -8.35 -29.74
C LEU A 725 -3.23 -9.16 -29.79
N LYS A 726 -2.23 -8.75 -29.01
CA LYS A 726 -1.04 -9.52 -28.68
C LYS A 726 -1.23 -10.19 -27.32
N ILE A 727 -1.23 -11.51 -27.28
CA ILE A 727 -1.60 -12.28 -26.09
C ILE A 727 -0.45 -13.23 -25.75
N LEU A 728 0.03 -13.16 -24.50
CA LEU A 728 0.97 -14.13 -23.95
C LEU A 728 0.24 -15.07 -22.99
N LEU A 729 0.10 -16.35 -23.34
CA LEU A 729 -0.34 -17.36 -22.38
C LEU A 729 0.86 -17.92 -21.63
N VAL A 730 0.80 -17.92 -20.30
CA VAL A 730 1.83 -18.52 -19.44
C VAL A 730 1.19 -19.69 -18.70
N SER A 731 1.77 -20.89 -18.85
CA SER A 731 1.23 -22.12 -18.28
C SER A 731 2.33 -23.09 -17.87
N ALA A 732 2.10 -23.81 -16.77
CA ALA A 732 2.97 -24.90 -16.33
C ALA A 732 2.83 -26.17 -17.19
N GLU A 733 1.70 -26.33 -17.91
CA GLU A 733 1.39 -27.49 -18.76
C GLU A 733 0.87 -27.03 -20.12
N VAL A 734 1.31 -27.70 -21.20
CA VAL A 734 0.86 -27.43 -22.56
C VAL A 734 0.92 -28.73 -23.36
N ALA A 735 -0.22 -29.17 -23.90
CA ALA A 735 -0.25 -30.31 -24.82
C ALA A 735 0.31 -29.91 -26.21
N PRO A 736 1.11 -30.75 -26.88
CA PRO A 736 1.47 -32.14 -26.53
C PRO A 736 2.79 -32.28 -25.73
N PHE A 737 3.39 -31.18 -25.26
CA PHE A 737 4.73 -31.18 -24.68
C PHE A 737 4.79 -31.76 -23.27
N ALA A 738 3.91 -31.28 -22.37
CA ALA A 738 3.82 -31.76 -21.00
C ALA A 738 2.37 -31.66 -20.51
N LYS A 739 1.82 -32.76 -19.99
CA LYS A 739 0.41 -32.89 -19.61
C LYS A 739 0.23 -33.74 -18.35
N VAL A 740 -0.45 -33.18 -17.37
CA VAL A 740 -0.94 -33.88 -16.16
C VAL A 740 -2.47 -33.77 -16.07
N GLY A 741 -3.03 -32.60 -16.36
CA GLY A 741 -4.46 -32.32 -16.23
C GLY A 741 -5.11 -31.68 -17.46
N GLY A 742 -6.33 -31.15 -17.27
CA GLY A 742 -7.08 -30.45 -18.31
C GLY A 742 -6.50 -29.08 -18.69
N LEU A 743 -5.68 -28.48 -17.81
CA LEU A 743 -4.94 -27.24 -18.09
C LEU A 743 -4.12 -27.36 -19.38
N ALA A 744 -3.41 -28.47 -19.58
CA ALA A 744 -2.58 -28.70 -20.75
C ALA A 744 -3.37 -28.66 -22.07
N ASP A 745 -4.60 -29.19 -22.05
CA ASP A 745 -5.49 -29.20 -23.22
C ASP A 745 -5.99 -27.79 -23.54
N VAL A 746 -6.32 -26.99 -22.52
CA VAL A 746 -6.69 -25.58 -22.69
C VAL A 746 -5.52 -24.79 -23.27
N ALA A 747 -4.34 -24.91 -22.67
CA ALA A 747 -3.14 -24.18 -23.11
C ALA A 747 -2.63 -24.64 -24.48
N GLY A 748 -2.96 -25.86 -24.94
CA GLY A 748 -2.62 -26.36 -26.27
C GLY A 748 -3.62 -25.97 -27.36
N ALA A 749 -4.89 -25.76 -27.03
CA ALA A 749 -5.95 -25.56 -28.03
C ALA A 749 -6.51 -24.13 -28.10
N LEU A 750 -6.67 -23.43 -26.97
CA LEU A 750 -7.14 -22.04 -26.95
C LEU A 750 -6.23 -21.10 -27.77
N PRO A 751 -4.89 -21.21 -27.73
CA PRO A 751 -4.02 -20.37 -28.56
C PRO A 751 -4.25 -20.52 -30.06
N LYS A 752 -4.51 -21.75 -30.53
CA LYS A 752 -4.81 -22.03 -31.95
C LYS A 752 -6.09 -21.30 -32.38
N ALA A 753 -7.14 -21.39 -31.56
CA ALA A 753 -8.41 -20.73 -31.83
C ALA A 753 -8.29 -19.20 -31.85
N LEU A 754 -7.59 -18.62 -30.86
CA LEU A 754 -7.35 -17.18 -30.81
C LEU A 754 -6.50 -16.68 -32.00
N ARG A 755 -5.52 -17.47 -32.44
CA ARG A 755 -4.69 -17.14 -33.62
C ARG A 755 -5.46 -17.24 -34.92
N ALA A 756 -6.34 -18.24 -35.05
CA ALA A 756 -7.28 -18.34 -36.18
C ALA A 756 -8.26 -17.16 -36.27
N MET A 757 -8.55 -16.49 -35.13
CA MET A 757 -9.33 -15.24 -35.09
C MET A 757 -8.49 -13.99 -35.45
N GLY A 758 -7.20 -14.15 -35.78
CA GLY A 758 -6.32 -13.08 -36.25
C GLY A 758 -5.51 -12.38 -35.16
N HIS A 759 -5.44 -12.93 -33.92
CA HIS A 759 -4.63 -12.38 -32.83
C HIS A 759 -3.18 -12.91 -32.85
N ASP A 760 -2.21 -12.11 -32.38
CA ASP A 760 -0.83 -12.59 -32.20
C ASP A 760 -0.68 -13.26 -30.84
N VAL A 761 -0.86 -14.58 -30.83
CA VAL A 761 -0.80 -15.38 -29.61
C VAL A 761 0.53 -16.11 -29.50
N ARG A 762 1.14 -16.06 -28.32
CA ARG A 762 2.35 -16.81 -27.97
C ARG A 762 2.18 -17.50 -26.63
N VAL A 763 2.86 -18.63 -26.43
CA VAL A 763 2.75 -19.45 -25.22
C VAL A 763 4.10 -19.57 -24.54
N VAL A 764 4.14 -19.63 -23.21
CA VAL A 764 5.36 -19.85 -22.42
C VAL A 764 5.13 -21.00 -21.45
N MET A 765 6.09 -21.92 -21.38
CA MET A 765 6.11 -23.03 -20.42
C MET A 765 7.52 -23.37 -19.93
N PRO A 766 7.68 -24.10 -18.82
CA PRO A 766 8.98 -24.64 -18.43
C PRO A 766 9.45 -25.73 -19.40
N ARG A 767 10.77 -25.82 -19.63
CA ARG A 767 11.38 -26.96 -20.33
C ARG A 767 11.62 -28.10 -19.35
N TYR A 768 10.63 -28.98 -19.18
CA TYR A 768 10.82 -30.19 -18.37
C TYR A 768 11.79 -31.17 -19.04
N GLY A 769 12.53 -31.94 -18.25
CA GLY A 769 13.54 -32.89 -18.74
C GLY A 769 12.98 -33.94 -19.71
N GLY A 770 11.69 -34.30 -19.58
CA GLY A 770 10.99 -35.23 -20.48
C GLY A 770 10.60 -34.66 -21.85
N ILE A 771 10.79 -33.35 -22.07
CA ILE A 771 10.51 -32.71 -23.36
C ILE A 771 11.70 -32.91 -24.28
N ASP A 772 11.48 -33.64 -25.37
CA ASP A 772 12.49 -33.93 -26.39
C ASP A 772 12.68 -32.74 -27.34
N VAL A 773 13.88 -32.16 -27.32
CA VAL A 773 14.26 -30.99 -28.12
C VAL A 773 14.29 -31.29 -29.62
N GLU A 774 14.75 -32.48 -30.02
CA GLU A 774 14.86 -32.86 -31.42
C GLU A 774 13.49 -33.20 -32.01
N LYS A 775 12.69 -33.98 -31.27
CA LYS A 775 11.33 -34.37 -31.67
C LYS A 775 10.45 -33.16 -31.97
N TYR A 776 10.59 -32.10 -31.17
CA TYR A 776 9.79 -30.88 -31.31
C TYR A 776 10.52 -29.74 -32.04
N GLY A 777 11.75 -29.98 -32.51
CA GLY A 777 12.54 -29.01 -33.28
C GLY A 777 12.82 -27.70 -32.52
N LEU A 778 13.02 -27.76 -31.21
CA LEU A 778 13.17 -26.58 -30.36
C LEU A 778 14.51 -25.87 -30.62
N ARG A 779 14.46 -24.54 -30.84
CA ARG A 779 15.63 -23.72 -31.17
C ARG A 779 15.94 -22.75 -30.04
N ARG A 780 17.17 -22.74 -29.54
CA ARG A 780 17.59 -21.76 -28.54
C ARG A 780 17.67 -20.36 -29.16
N ILE A 781 16.92 -19.41 -28.62
CA ILE A 781 16.81 -18.02 -29.12
C ILE A 781 17.38 -16.98 -28.15
N VAL A 782 17.44 -17.29 -26.86
CA VAL A 782 18.10 -16.46 -25.83
C VAL A 782 18.97 -17.38 -24.97
N THR A 783 20.19 -16.95 -24.68
CA THR A 783 21.14 -17.68 -23.84
C THR A 783 21.54 -16.85 -22.64
N ASN A 784 21.64 -17.46 -21.45
CA ASN A 784 22.05 -16.78 -20.21
C ASN A 784 21.19 -15.54 -19.89
N LEU A 785 19.87 -15.64 -20.02
CA LEU A 785 18.93 -14.66 -19.51
C LEU A 785 19.09 -14.58 -17.98
N GLY A 786 19.54 -13.43 -17.46
CA GLY A 786 19.67 -13.23 -16.01
C GLY A 786 18.30 -13.02 -15.37
N VAL A 787 17.76 -14.05 -14.71
CA VAL A 787 16.45 -14.00 -14.06
C VAL A 787 16.65 -13.71 -12.57
N PRO A 788 16.15 -12.58 -12.04
CA PRO A 788 16.24 -12.30 -10.60
C PRO A 788 15.47 -13.34 -9.77
N LEU A 789 16.12 -13.94 -8.79
CA LEU A 789 15.50 -14.77 -7.76
C LEU A 789 16.08 -14.33 -6.42
N ALA A 790 15.26 -13.63 -5.62
CA ALA A 790 15.76 -12.77 -4.54
C ALA A 790 16.87 -11.83 -5.05
N HIS A 791 17.98 -11.68 -4.30
CA HIS A 791 19.10 -10.80 -4.65
C HIS A 791 20.12 -11.40 -5.63
N GLN A 792 19.86 -12.58 -6.20
CA GLN A 792 20.80 -13.25 -7.09
C GLN A 792 20.18 -13.53 -8.47
N PRO A 793 20.86 -13.15 -9.57
CA PRO A 793 20.43 -13.56 -10.90
C PRO A 793 20.74 -15.05 -11.14
N VAL A 794 19.73 -15.82 -11.53
CA VAL A 794 19.85 -17.21 -11.96
C VAL A 794 19.65 -17.27 -13.47
N ASN A 795 20.59 -17.86 -14.19
CA ASN A 795 20.52 -17.90 -15.66
C ASN A 795 19.42 -18.83 -16.17
N ALA A 796 18.74 -18.40 -17.24
CA ALA A 796 17.83 -19.20 -18.05
C ALA A 796 18.26 -19.20 -19.51
N ASP A 797 17.99 -20.30 -20.22
CA ASP A 797 17.95 -20.30 -21.67
C ASP A 797 16.48 -20.28 -22.14
N VAL A 798 16.20 -19.64 -23.27
CA VAL A 798 14.87 -19.63 -23.88
C VAL A 798 14.94 -20.35 -25.22
N LEU A 799 14.14 -21.41 -25.36
CA LEU A 799 13.98 -22.14 -26.61
C LEU A 799 12.64 -21.83 -27.24
N GLU A 800 12.59 -21.73 -28.56
CA GLU A 800 11.38 -21.51 -29.36
C GLU A 800 10.97 -22.81 -30.08
N GLY A 801 9.68 -23.11 -30.04
CA GLY A 801 9.03 -24.17 -30.81
C GLY A 801 7.68 -23.71 -31.37
N ARG A 802 6.84 -24.65 -31.79
CA ARG A 802 5.50 -24.37 -32.32
C ARG A 802 4.44 -25.33 -31.78
N ILE A 803 3.25 -24.80 -31.47
CA ILE A 803 2.03 -25.59 -31.28
C ILE A 803 1.27 -25.59 -32.60
N GLY A 804 0.99 -26.79 -33.13
CA GLY A 804 0.45 -26.92 -34.48
C GLY A 804 1.40 -26.31 -35.51
N ASP A 805 0.86 -25.66 -36.53
CA ASP A 805 1.65 -25.12 -37.63
C ASP A 805 2.18 -23.70 -37.37
N ASP A 806 1.52 -22.90 -36.52
CA ASP A 806 1.65 -21.44 -36.56
C ASP A 806 1.74 -20.71 -35.21
N VAL A 807 1.43 -21.34 -34.07
CA VAL A 807 1.49 -20.69 -32.75
C VAL A 807 2.90 -20.81 -32.14
N PRO A 808 3.64 -19.70 -31.92
CA PRO A 808 4.94 -19.74 -31.24
C PRO A 808 4.80 -20.15 -29.77
N ILE A 809 5.68 -21.04 -29.31
CA ILE A 809 5.82 -21.40 -27.90
C ILE A 809 7.27 -21.25 -27.45
N TYR A 810 7.45 -20.69 -26.25
CA TYR A 810 8.74 -20.48 -25.61
C TYR A 810 8.89 -21.41 -24.41
N PHE A 811 10.07 -22.00 -24.28
CA PHE A 811 10.44 -22.91 -23.21
C PHE A 811 11.52 -22.27 -22.36
N ILE A 812 11.24 -22.05 -21.08
CA ILE A 812 12.22 -21.60 -20.09
C ILE A 812 13.03 -22.81 -19.63
N GLU A 813 14.29 -22.87 -20.05
CA GLU A 813 15.22 -23.94 -19.72
C GLU A 813 16.11 -23.55 -18.55
N ASN A 814 16.04 -24.36 -17.50
CA ASN A 814 16.97 -24.35 -16.38
C ASN A 814 17.11 -25.80 -15.87
N GLN A 815 18.30 -26.36 -15.98
CA GLN A 815 18.55 -27.77 -15.67
C GLN A 815 18.29 -28.10 -14.19
N GLN A 816 18.56 -27.15 -13.28
CA GLN A 816 18.38 -27.34 -11.84
C GLN A 816 16.91 -27.40 -11.44
N PHE A 817 16.05 -26.56 -12.03
CA PHE A 817 14.64 -26.48 -11.67
C PHE A 817 13.74 -27.41 -12.50
N PHE A 818 14.01 -27.59 -13.79
CA PHE A 818 13.10 -28.30 -14.71
C PHE A 818 13.71 -29.56 -15.34
N GLY A 819 15.01 -29.81 -15.17
CA GLY A 819 15.68 -31.04 -15.64
C GLY A 819 15.41 -32.29 -14.79
N ARG A 820 14.39 -32.29 -13.93
CA ARG A 820 14.07 -33.36 -12.97
C ARG A 820 13.00 -34.33 -13.51
N GLU A 821 12.90 -35.51 -12.90
CA GLU A 821 11.86 -36.50 -13.21
C GLU A 821 10.53 -36.10 -12.54
N GLY A 822 9.53 -35.72 -13.35
CA GLY A 822 8.23 -35.23 -12.87
C GLY A 822 8.06 -33.71 -12.95
N MET A 823 6.82 -33.24 -12.82
CA MET A 823 6.46 -31.82 -12.99
C MET A 823 6.24 -31.09 -11.65
N TYR A 824 5.60 -31.74 -10.68
CA TYR A 824 5.18 -31.14 -9.39
C TYR A 824 5.55 -32.04 -8.20
N GLY A 825 5.42 -31.51 -6.99
CA GLY A 825 5.58 -32.25 -5.74
C GLY A 825 6.99 -32.17 -5.17
N PHE A 826 7.78 -31.18 -5.60
CA PHE A 826 9.12 -30.96 -5.06
C PHE A 826 9.06 -29.95 -3.91
N TRP A 827 10.03 -30.07 -2.99
CA TRP A 827 10.10 -29.23 -1.79
C TRP A 827 10.37 -27.75 -2.09
N ASP A 828 10.91 -27.44 -3.28
CA ASP A 828 11.25 -26.10 -3.78
C ASP A 828 10.30 -25.63 -4.89
N ASP A 829 9.08 -26.15 -4.95
CA ASP A 829 8.08 -25.78 -5.96
C ASP A 829 7.76 -24.27 -5.96
N ASP A 830 7.84 -23.59 -4.82
CA ASP A 830 7.72 -22.13 -4.77
C ASP A 830 8.83 -21.43 -5.56
N ALA A 831 10.09 -21.76 -5.31
CA ALA A 831 11.25 -21.22 -6.02
C ALA A 831 11.16 -21.51 -7.52
N ARG A 832 10.79 -22.74 -7.91
CA ARG A 832 10.68 -23.16 -9.32
C ARG A 832 9.68 -22.31 -10.09
N PHE A 833 8.49 -22.09 -9.54
CA PHE A 833 7.43 -21.38 -10.24
C PHE A 833 7.49 -19.85 -10.09
N ILE A 834 8.14 -19.32 -9.04
CA ILE A 834 8.57 -17.92 -8.99
C ILE A 834 9.60 -17.64 -10.08
N TYR A 835 10.63 -18.49 -10.16
CA TYR A 835 11.68 -18.38 -11.17
C TYR A 835 11.08 -18.44 -12.58
N PHE A 836 10.19 -19.40 -12.85
CA PHE A 836 9.48 -19.48 -14.13
C PHE A 836 8.67 -18.22 -14.44
N SER A 837 7.88 -17.75 -13.48
CA SER A 837 7.06 -16.56 -13.62
C SER A 837 7.90 -15.30 -13.90
N ARG A 838 9.03 -15.16 -13.20
CA ARG A 838 9.98 -14.08 -13.43
C ARG A 838 10.64 -14.20 -14.80
N ALA A 839 11.12 -15.38 -15.18
CA ALA A 839 11.75 -15.63 -16.48
C ALA A 839 10.81 -15.33 -17.66
N ALA A 840 9.52 -15.65 -17.53
CA ALA A 840 8.50 -15.34 -18.53
C ALA A 840 8.32 -13.82 -18.76
N LEU A 841 8.56 -12.99 -17.74
CA LEU A 841 8.58 -11.54 -17.87
C LEU A 841 9.91 -11.04 -18.44
N GLU A 842 11.04 -11.49 -17.88
CA GLU A 842 12.37 -11.03 -18.28
C GLU A 842 12.70 -11.37 -19.75
N MET A 843 12.13 -12.45 -20.30
CA MET A 843 12.35 -12.82 -21.70
C MET A 843 11.70 -11.86 -22.71
N LEU A 844 10.68 -11.08 -22.32
CA LEU A 844 9.89 -10.25 -23.23
C LEU A 844 10.72 -9.21 -23.99
N ARG A 845 11.67 -8.58 -23.27
CA ARG A 845 12.55 -7.57 -23.83
C ARG A 845 13.53 -8.16 -24.85
N PRO A 846 14.31 -9.23 -24.55
CA PRO A 846 15.18 -9.90 -25.53
C PRO A 846 14.46 -10.40 -26.79
N ILE A 847 13.24 -10.91 -26.68
CA ILE A 847 12.49 -11.43 -27.84
C ILE A 847 11.71 -10.35 -28.60
N GLY A 848 11.73 -9.10 -28.12
CA GLY A 848 11.03 -7.97 -28.74
C GLY A 848 9.50 -8.13 -28.77
N PHE A 849 8.91 -8.74 -27.74
CA PHE A 849 7.46 -8.96 -27.66
C PHE A 849 6.85 -8.21 -26.47
N GLN A 850 5.94 -7.27 -26.77
CA GLN A 850 5.15 -6.56 -25.78
C GLN A 850 3.69 -7.00 -25.92
N PRO A 851 3.18 -7.86 -25.02
CA PRO A 851 1.78 -8.30 -25.06
C PRO A 851 0.84 -7.18 -24.60
N ASP A 852 -0.38 -7.15 -25.14
CA ASP A 852 -1.47 -6.33 -24.59
C ASP A 852 -2.03 -6.99 -23.32
N VAL A 853 -2.07 -8.33 -23.30
CA VAL A 853 -2.55 -9.13 -22.17
C VAL A 853 -1.62 -10.32 -21.89
N ILE A 854 -1.25 -10.51 -20.63
CA ILE A 854 -0.67 -11.76 -20.13
C ILE A 854 -1.78 -12.58 -19.47
N HIS A 855 -2.06 -13.75 -20.03
CA HIS A 855 -3.01 -14.71 -19.50
C HIS A 855 -2.27 -15.76 -18.67
N VAL A 856 -2.46 -15.69 -17.36
CA VAL A 856 -1.85 -16.55 -16.35
C VAL A 856 -2.80 -17.68 -15.96
N ASN A 857 -2.26 -18.89 -15.81
CA ASN A 857 -3.02 -20.10 -15.52
C ASN A 857 -2.58 -20.73 -14.20
N ASP A 858 -3.55 -20.88 -13.28
CA ASP A 858 -3.39 -21.47 -11.94
C ASP A 858 -2.28 -20.83 -11.08
N TRP A 859 -2.07 -21.40 -9.88
CA TRP A 859 -1.15 -20.87 -8.87
C TRP A 859 0.30 -20.74 -9.37
N HIS A 860 0.72 -21.58 -10.32
CA HIS A 860 2.09 -21.62 -10.87
C HIS A 860 2.53 -20.27 -11.48
N THR A 861 1.57 -19.50 -11.99
CA THR A 861 1.83 -18.24 -12.72
C THR A 861 1.08 -17.05 -12.11
N ALA A 862 0.28 -17.30 -11.06
CA ALA A 862 -0.55 -16.31 -10.39
C ALA A 862 0.24 -15.20 -9.67
N VAL A 863 1.57 -15.33 -9.51
CA VAL A 863 2.42 -14.27 -8.96
C VAL A 863 2.72 -13.15 -9.99
N ILE A 864 2.57 -13.41 -11.29
CA ILE A 864 2.88 -12.45 -12.36
C ILE A 864 2.10 -11.12 -12.23
N PRO A 865 0.77 -11.11 -12.00
CA PRO A 865 0.05 -9.84 -11.80
C PRO A 865 0.60 -9.04 -10.62
N ASN A 866 0.98 -9.71 -9.53
CA ASN A 866 1.61 -9.06 -8.38
C ASN A 866 2.98 -8.48 -8.75
N MET A 867 3.82 -9.22 -9.48
CA MET A 867 5.12 -8.73 -9.95
C MET A 867 4.96 -7.54 -10.88
N LEU A 868 4.04 -7.60 -11.84
CA LEU A 868 3.74 -6.48 -12.75
C LEU A 868 3.33 -5.23 -11.97
N ALA A 869 2.42 -5.38 -11.00
CA ALA A 869 1.93 -4.27 -10.20
C ALA A 869 2.99 -3.65 -9.26
N ARG A 870 4.00 -4.41 -8.83
CA ARG A 870 4.95 -3.96 -7.79
C ARG A 870 6.37 -3.73 -8.30
N LEU A 871 6.86 -4.60 -9.18
CA LEU A 871 8.23 -4.61 -9.67
C LEU A 871 8.36 -3.96 -11.05
N TYR A 872 7.32 -4.03 -11.88
CA TYR A 872 7.38 -3.57 -13.27
C TYR A 872 6.40 -2.45 -13.64
N ALA A 873 5.61 -1.94 -12.69
CA ALA A 873 4.58 -0.91 -12.94
C ALA A 873 5.15 0.35 -13.62
N SER A 874 6.46 0.52 -13.43
CA SER A 874 7.30 1.65 -13.81
C SER A 874 7.95 1.60 -15.16
N ASP A 875 8.16 0.40 -15.66
CA ASP A 875 8.82 0.21 -16.93
C ASP A 875 7.78 0.34 -18.06
N PRO A 876 7.93 1.29 -19.01
CA PRO A 876 6.97 1.50 -20.09
C PRO A 876 6.68 0.26 -20.95
N LEU A 877 7.60 -0.71 -20.99
CA LEU A 877 7.38 -1.97 -21.68
C LEU A 877 6.28 -2.80 -21.01
N TYR A 878 6.24 -2.81 -19.67
CA TYR A 878 5.34 -3.65 -18.88
C TYR A 878 4.13 -2.90 -18.32
N ALA A 879 4.25 -1.59 -18.17
CA ALA A 879 3.28 -0.72 -17.54
C ALA A 879 1.85 -0.85 -18.10
N HIS A 880 1.70 -1.12 -19.40
CA HIS A 880 0.39 -1.18 -20.06
C HIS A 880 -0.13 -2.61 -20.26
N ILE A 881 0.57 -3.62 -19.74
CA ILE A 881 0.22 -5.02 -19.91
C ILE A 881 -0.89 -5.37 -18.92
N ALA A 882 -2.09 -5.66 -19.42
CA ALA A 882 -3.18 -6.17 -18.59
C ALA A 882 -3.01 -7.67 -18.30
N THR A 883 -3.72 -8.16 -17.30
CA THR A 883 -3.62 -9.54 -16.83
C THR A 883 -4.98 -10.22 -16.70
N ALA A 884 -5.05 -11.47 -17.15
CA ALA A 884 -6.20 -12.34 -16.97
C ALA A 884 -5.76 -13.62 -16.25
N LEU A 885 -6.40 -13.96 -15.14
CA LEU A 885 -6.14 -15.19 -14.39
C LEU A 885 -7.24 -16.22 -14.64
N THR A 886 -6.89 -17.39 -15.20
CA THR A 886 -7.80 -18.55 -15.22
C THR A 886 -7.50 -19.50 -14.05
N ILE A 887 -8.54 -19.81 -13.27
CA ILE A 887 -8.54 -20.86 -12.24
C ILE A 887 -9.14 -22.13 -12.83
N HIS A 888 -8.32 -23.16 -13.07
CA HIS A 888 -8.77 -24.45 -13.58
C HIS A 888 -9.18 -25.40 -12.46
N ASN A 889 -8.56 -25.25 -11.29
CA ASN A 889 -8.88 -26.03 -10.10
C ASN A 889 -8.49 -25.29 -8.81
N LEU A 890 -9.49 -24.95 -7.99
CA LEU A 890 -9.28 -24.19 -6.76
C LEU A 890 -8.61 -25.00 -5.62
N ALA A 891 -8.53 -26.34 -5.75
CA ALA A 891 -7.91 -27.19 -4.74
C ALA A 891 -6.39 -26.99 -4.61
N PHE A 892 -5.71 -26.51 -5.66
CA PHE A 892 -4.27 -26.27 -5.68
C PHE A 892 -3.97 -24.78 -5.72
N GLN A 893 -3.63 -24.20 -4.57
CA GLN A 893 -3.56 -22.75 -4.38
C GLN A 893 -2.12 -22.19 -4.33
N GLY A 894 -1.11 -23.06 -4.20
CA GLY A 894 0.28 -22.63 -4.00
C GLY A 894 0.46 -21.88 -2.69
N VAL A 895 0.17 -22.55 -1.57
CA VAL A 895 0.33 -22.01 -0.21
C VAL A 895 1.72 -22.33 0.31
N PHE A 896 2.49 -21.29 0.62
CA PHE A 896 3.88 -21.40 1.06
C PHE A 896 4.19 -20.46 2.24
N GLY A 897 5.41 -20.54 2.76
CA GLY A 897 5.90 -19.66 3.82
C GLY A 897 6.33 -18.28 3.32
N TYR A 898 6.66 -17.38 4.25
CA TYR A 898 7.04 -16.00 3.94
C TYR A 898 8.27 -15.90 3.01
N GLY A 899 9.19 -16.88 3.05
CA GLY A 899 10.38 -16.94 2.19
C GLY A 899 10.07 -16.91 0.68
N THR A 900 8.88 -17.36 0.27
CA THR A 900 8.37 -17.25 -1.10
C THR A 900 8.28 -15.79 -1.57
N LEU A 901 7.99 -14.82 -0.69
CA LEU A 901 8.01 -13.40 -1.07
C LEU A 901 9.42 -12.89 -1.29
N HIS A 902 10.36 -13.32 -0.47
CA HIS A 902 11.77 -12.99 -0.64
C HIS A 902 12.32 -13.51 -1.96
N LEU A 903 12.00 -14.76 -2.32
CA LEU A 903 12.35 -15.33 -3.63
C LEU A 903 11.75 -14.52 -4.79
N ALA A 904 10.55 -13.99 -4.61
CA ALA A 904 9.85 -13.18 -5.62
C ALA A 904 10.26 -11.69 -5.63
N ASP A 905 11.14 -11.25 -4.72
CA ASP A 905 11.49 -9.83 -4.49
C ASP A 905 10.27 -8.97 -4.09
N LEU A 906 9.33 -9.57 -3.34
CA LEU A 906 8.05 -8.97 -2.95
C LEU A 906 7.90 -8.76 -1.43
N GLU A 907 8.91 -9.09 -0.63
CA GLU A 907 8.87 -9.05 0.84
C GLU A 907 8.59 -7.65 1.39
N GLN A 908 9.04 -6.59 0.71
CA GLN A 908 8.85 -5.21 1.13
C GLN A 908 7.36 -4.79 1.20
N TRP A 909 6.49 -5.47 0.45
CA TRP A 909 5.04 -5.25 0.50
C TRP A 909 4.30 -6.23 1.44
N GLY A 910 5.03 -7.14 2.09
CA GLY A 910 4.50 -8.05 3.09
C GLY A 910 3.38 -8.97 2.61
N LEU A 911 2.62 -9.51 3.57
CA LEU A 911 1.43 -10.32 3.31
C LEU A 911 0.26 -9.45 2.85
N ILE A 912 -0.60 -9.98 1.96
CA ILE A 912 -1.86 -9.31 1.64
C ILE A 912 -2.76 -9.37 2.87
N LYS A 913 -3.20 -8.21 3.38
CA LYS A 913 -4.11 -8.11 4.51
C LYS A 913 -5.52 -7.74 4.03
N THR A 914 -6.28 -8.77 3.67
CA THR A 914 -7.68 -8.64 3.23
C THR A 914 -8.69 -8.60 4.38
N GLY A 915 -8.23 -8.84 5.62
CA GLY A 915 -9.09 -8.99 6.79
C GLY A 915 -9.78 -10.35 6.85
N MET A 916 -9.21 -11.36 6.19
CA MET A 916 -9.78 -12.71 6.07
C MET A 916 -8.93 -13.70 6.89
N PRO A 917 -9.46 -14.23 8.01
CA PRO A 917 -8.73 -15.17 8.86
C PRO A 917 -8.21 -16.37 8.09
N GLY A 918 -6.91 -16.66 8.23
CA GLY A 918 -6.23 -17.76 7.55
C GLY A 918 -5.65 -17.44 6.17
N LEU A 919 -6.12 -16.39 5.48
CA LEU A 919 -5.50 -15.88 4.24
C LEU A 919 -4.47 -14.78 4.52
N ASP A 920 -4.73 -13.97 5.56
CA ASP A 920 -3.88 -12.83 5.92
C ASP A 920 -2.51 -13.25 6.51
N ASP A 921 -2.36 -14.51 6.92
CA ASP A 921 -1.18 -15.01 7.66
C ASP A 921 -0.33 -16.01 6.87
N ILE A 922 -0.67 -16.25 5.59
CA ILE A 922 0.01 -17.19 4.71
C ILE A 922 0.39 -16.55 3.38
N VAL A 923 1.36 -17.11 2.66
CA VAL A 923 1.61 -16.74 1.25
C VAL A 923 0.81 -17.67 0.36
N ASN A 924 -0.33 -17.19 -0.14
CA ASN A 924 -1.16 -17.92 -1.11
C ASN A 924 -0.97 -17.31 -2.51
N LEU A 925 -0.22 -17.97 -3.39
CA LEU A 925 0.10 -17.42 -4.72
C LEU A 925 -1.14 -17.25 -5.60
N LEU A 926 -2.09 -18.19 -5.56
CA LEU A 926 -3.35 -18.06 -6.30
C LEU A 926 -4.19 -16.89 -5.77
N GLY A 927 -4.24 -16.72 -4.44
CA GLY A 927 -4.92 -15.60 -3.80
C GLY A 927 -4.29 -14.24 -4.14
N ARG A 928 -2.95 -14.18 -4.26
CA ARG A 928 -2.26 -12.99 -4.79
C ARG A 928 -2.65 -12.70 -6.23
N GLY A 929 -2.69 -13.72 -7.08
CA GLY A 929 -3.16 -13.57 -8.45
C GLY A 929 -4.60 -13.05 -8.51
N LEU A 930 -5.50 -13.60 -7.69
CA LEU A 930 -6.89 -13.15 -7.59
C LEU A 930 -6.97 -11.69 -7.17
N TYR A 931 -6.14 -11.26 -6.21
CA TYR A 931 -6.10 -9.90 -5.72
C TYR A 931 -5.62 -8.91 -6.81
N PHE A 932 -4.51 -9.21 -7.48
CA PHE A 932 -3.84 -8.29 -8.40
C PHE A 932 -4.27 -8.37 -9.87
N ALA A 933 -4.89 -9.46 -10.33
CA ALA A 933 -5.31 -9.58 -11.72
C ALA A 933 -6.44 -8.61 -12.09
N ASP A 934 -6.41 -8.09 -13.33
CA ASP A 934 -7.42 -7.15 -13.83
C ASP A 934 -8.78 -7.84 -14.07
N VAL A 935 -8.74 -9.11 -14.46
CA VAL A 935 -9.89 -10.02 -14.52
C VAL A 935 -9.52 -11.41 -14.07
N VAL A 936 -10.50 -12.13 -13.55
CA VAL A 936 -10.38 -13.53 -13.14
C VAL A 936 -11.47 -14.33 -13.84
N ASN A 937 -11.13 -15.48 -14.39
CA ASN A 937 -12.13 -16.43 -14.84
C ASN A 937 -11.89 -17.83 -14.28
N THR A 938 -12.94 -18.64 -14.34
CA THR A 938 -12.86 -20.08 -14.17
C THR A 938 -13.55 -20.78 -15.33
N VAL A 939 -13.43 -22.10 -15.38
CA VAL A 939 -13.66 -22.92 -16.57
C VAL A 939 -15.14 -23.33 -16.78
N SER A 940 -16.08 -22.73 -16.05
CA SER A 940 -17.53 -22.79 -16.29
C SER A 940 -18.28 -21.69 -15.51
N ASN A 941 -19.51 -21.36 -15.93
CA ASN A 941 -20.38 -20.38 -15.26
C ASN A 941 -20.89 -20.92 -13.93
N ARG A 942 -21.37 -22.16 -13.91
CA ARG A 942 -21.87 -22.77 -12.68
C ARG A 942 -20.78 -22.87 -11.63
N TYR A 943 -19.56 -23.27 -12.02
CA TYR A 943 -18.45 -23.38 -11.08
C TYR A 943 -18.04 -22.00 -10.54
N ALA A 944 -18.11 -20.94 -11.36
CA ALA A 944 -17.86 -19.57 -10.91
C ALA A 944 -18.80 -19.13 -9.78
N GLU A 945 -20.05 -19.61 -9.78
CA GLU A 945 -21.00 -19.38 -8.69
C GLU A 945 -20.78 -20.34 -7.51
N GLU A 946 -20.47 -21.61 -7.77
CA GLU A 946 -20.22 -22.62 -6.73
C GLU A 946 -19.03 -22.25 -5.84
N ILE A 947 -17.92 -21.77 -6.41
CA ILE A 947 -16.71 -21.39 -5.64
C ILE A 947 -16.91 -20.15 -4.74
N LEU A 948 -18.02 -19.44 -4.88
CA LEU A 948 -18.40 -18.36 -3.96
C LEU A 948 -18.98 -18.90 -2.65
N THR A 949 -19.24 -20.20 -2.56
CA THR A 949 -19.78 -20.85 -1.37
C THR A 949 -18.66 -21.50 -0.54
N PRO A 950 -18.82 -21.63 0.78
CA PRO A 950 -17.83 -22.31 1.62
C PRO A 950 -17.59 -23.79 1.25
N GLU A 951 -18.59 -24.46 0.66
CA GLU A 951 -18.50 -25.89 0.32
C GLU A 951 -17.51 -26.16 -0.83
N TYR A 952 -17.47 -25.29 -1.84
CA TYR A 952 -16.62 -25.47 -3.03
C TYR A 952 -15.47 -24.45 -3.12
N GLY A 953 -15.50 -23.41 -2.28
CA GLY A 953 -14.56 -22.29 -2.35
C GLY A 953 -13.23 -22.52 -1.65
N GLU A 954 -12.98 -23.68 -1.04
CA GLU A 954 -11.67 -24.07 -0.49
C GLU A 954 -11.02 -22.98 0.41
N LYS A 955 -11.84 -22.30 1.23
CA LYS A 955 -11.47 -21.15 2.09
C LYS A 955 -11.08 -19.86 1.35
N MET A 956 -11.09 -19.87 0.02
CA MET A 956 -10.93 -18.71 -0.86
C MET A 956 -12.27 -17.99 -1.11
N ASP A 957 -13.40 -18.57 -0.71
CA ASP A 957 -14.74 -18.01 -0.93
C ASP A 957 -14.92 -16.56 -0.44
N PRO A 958 -14.35 -16.10 0.70
CA PRO A 958 -14.50 -14.71 1.11
C PRO A 958 -13.78 -13.76 0.15
N LEU A 959 -12.60 -14.16 -0.35
CA LEU A 959 -11.81 -13.37 -1.30
C LEU A 959 -12.47 -13.35 -2.69
N LEU A 960 -13.02 -14.49 -3.12
CA LEU A 960 -13.78 -14.60 -4.36
C LEU A 960 -15.06 -13.76 -4.32
N ARG A 961 -15.77 -13.69 -3.18
CA ARG A 961 -16.93 -12.81 -3.01
C ARG A 961 -16.55 -11.33 -3.03
N LEU A 962 -15.43 -10.97 -2.40
CA LEU A 962 -14.89 -9.59 -2.45
C LEU A 962 -14.64 -9.15 -3.90
N PHE A 963 -14.12 -10.06 -4.74
CA PHE A 963 -13.81 -9.78 -6.13
C PHE A 963 -14.83 -10.35 -7.13
N ARG A 964 -16.08 -10.58 -6.71
CA ARG A 964 -17.13 -11.15 -7.57
C ARG A 964 -17.33 -10.36 -8.86
N GLY A 965 -17.16 -9.03 -8.80
CA GLY A 965 -17.32 -8.13 -9.94
C GLY A 965 -16.33 -8.37 -11.10
N LYS A 966 -15.18 -9.01 -10.83
CA LYS A 966 -14.17 -9.37 -11.83
C LYS A 966 -14.03 -10.88 -12.06
N LEU A 967 -14.93 -11.69 -11.50
CA LEU A 967 -14.96 -13.15 -11.65
C LEU A 967 -15.91 -13.55 -12.79
N HIS A 968 -15.41 -14.33 -13.75
CA HIS A 968 -16.17 -14.77 -14.93
C HIS A 968 -16.15 -16.30 -15.09
N GLY A 969 -17.22 -16.87 -15.63
CA GLY A 969 -17.24 -18.25 -16.08
C GLY A 969 -17.07 -18.34 -17.60
N ILE A 970 -16.12 -19.16 -18.06
CA ILE A 970 -15.97 -19.47 -19.49
C ILE A 970 -15.79 -20.97 -19.65
N ILE A 971 -16.79 -21.61 -20.25
CA ILE A 971 -16.77 -23.05 -20.54
C ILE A 971 -15.63 -23.35 -21.52
N ASN A 972 -14.83 -24.38 -21.23
CA ASN A 972 -13.78 -24.84 -22.15
C ASN A 972 -14.36 -25.44 -23.43
N GLY A 973 -13.61 -25.32 -24.53
CA GLY A 973 -13.86 -26.07 -25.75
C GLY A 973 -13.07 -27.39 -25.79
N ILE A 974 -13.30 -28.17 -26.84
CA ILE A 974 -12.44 -29.29 -27.24
C ILE A 974 -11.80 -29.03 -28.61
N ASP A 975 -10.67 -29.67 -28.85
CA ASP A 975 -9.97 -29.61 -30.12
C ASP A 975 -10.64 -30.53 -31.16
N TYR A 976 -11.33 -29.94 -32.14
CA TYR A 976 -12.01 -30.69 -33.21
C TYR A 976 -11.03 -31.33 -34.20
N GLU A 977 -9.75 -30.98 -34.19
CA GLU A 977 -8.76 -31.72 -34.98
C GLU A 977 -8.42 -33.05 -34.31
N ALA A 978 -8.33 -33.04 -32.98
CA ALA A 978 -8.03 -34.24 -32.17
C ALA A 978 -9.26 -35.12 -31.93
N PHE A 979 -10.44 -34.52 -31.79
CA PHE A 979 -11.69 -35.18 -31.38
C PHE A 979 -12.77 -35.02 -32.45
N ASN A 980 -12.67 -35.79 -33.53
CA ASN A 980 -13.64 -35.73 -34.62
C ASN A 980 -13.91 -37.10 -35.24
N PRO A 981 -15.09 -37.70 -35.02
CA PRO A 981 -15.39 -39.05 -35.51
C PRO A 981 -15.36 -39.18 -37.04
N LEU A 982 -15.42 -38.06 -37.78
CA LEU A 982 -15.34 -38.09 -39.24
C LEU A 982 -13.90 -38.30 -39.75
N THR A 983 -12.90 -37.86 -38.98
CA THR A 983 -11.48 -37.87 -39.39
C THR A 983 -10.59 -38.69 -38.47
N ASP A 984 -11.08 -39.11 -37.31
CA ASP A 984 -10.36 -39.92 -36.35
C ASP A 984 -9.92 -41.24 -37.00
N SER A 985 -8.61 -41.46 -37.04
CA SER A 985 -8.02 -42.64 -37.66
C SER A 985 -7.86 -43.81 -36.69
N SER A 986 -8.09 -43.57 -35.39
CA SER A 986 -8.02 -44.61 -34.37
C SER A 986 -9.27 -45.50 -34.35
N ILE A 987 -10.44 -44.95 -34.69
CA ILE A 987 -11.73 -45.64 -34.60
C ILE A 987 -11.99 -46.57 -35.78
N ALA A 988 -12.83 -47.59 -35.58
CA ALA A 988 -13.06 -48.65 -36.56
C ALA A 988 -13.89 -48.18 -37.77
N ALA A 989 -14.90 -47.35 -37.52
CA ALA A 989 -15.75 -46.76 -38.55
C ALA A 989 -15.82 -45.24 -38.38
N ARG A 990 -15.51 -44.47 -39.43
CA ARG A 990 -15.65 -43.01 -39.39
C ARG A 990 -17.08 -42.59 -39.69
N TYR A 991 -17.59 -41.64 -38.92
CA TYR A 991 -18.98 -41.19 -39.00
C TYR A 991 -19.14 -39.71 -38.65
N ASP A 992 -20.32 -39.19 -38.99
CA ASP A 992 -20.80 -37.87 -38.63
C ASP A 992 -22.27 -37.93 -38.18
N ILE A 993 -22.89 -36.78 -37.96
CA ILE A 993 -24.30 -36.69 -37.55
C ILE A 993 -25.27 -37.34 -38.55
N GLY A 994 -24.92 -37.35 -39.85
CA GLY A 994 -25.74 -37.92 -40.92
C GLY A 994 -25.55 -39.43 -41.12
N SER A 995 -24.53 -40.02 -40.50
CA SER A 995 -24.15 -41.42 -40.65
C SER A 995 -23.89 -42.13 -39.31
N ILE A 996 -24.52 -41.64 -38.24
CA ILE A 996 -24.30 -42.08 -36.86
C ILE A 996 -24.60 -43.57 -36.63
N GLU A 997 -25.43 -44.19 -37.46
CA GLU A 997 -25.67 -45.63 -37.43
C GLU A 997 -24.40 -46.47 -37.56
N LYS A 998 -23.34 -45.94 -38.19
CA LYS A 998 -22.02 -46.58 -38.27
C LYS A 998 -21.32 -46.74 -36.93
N LYS A 999 -21.70 -45.94 -35.92
CA LYS A 999 -21.18 -46.05 -34.54
C LYS A 999 -21.36 -47.46 -33.95
N VAL A 1000 -22.31 -48.25 -34.47
CA VAL A 1000 -22.48 -49.66 -34.06
C VAL A 1000 -21.25 -50.52 -34.38
N GLU A 1001 -20.51 -50.20 -35.44
CA GLU A 1001 -19.27 -50.89 -35.80
C GLU A 1001 -18.16 -50.62 -34.77
N ASP A 1002 -18.04 -49.36 -34.32
CA ASP A 1002 -17.12 -48.97 -33.24
C ASP A 1002 -17.51 -49.63 -31.90
N LYS A 1003 -18.80 -49.76 -31.63
CA LYS A 1003 -19.31 -50.47 -30.44
C LYS A 1003 -18.91 -51.94 -30.43
N LEU A 1004 -19.14 -52.65 -31.54
CA LEU A 1004 -18.75 -54.06 -31.67
C LEU A 1004 -17.22 -54.23 -31.62
N ALA A 1005 -16.47 -53.30 -32.21
CA ALA A 1005 -15.02 -53.27 -32.14
C ALA A 1005 -14.52 -53.07 -30.71
N LEU A 1006 -15.09 -52.12 -29.96
CA LEU A 1006 -14.78 -51.89 -28.55
C LEU A 1006 -15.09 -53.13 -27.71
N GLN A 1007 -16.29 -53.70 -27.84
CA GLN A 1007 -16.67 -54.94 -27.13
C GLN A 1007 -15.66 -56.06 -27.36
N LYS A 1008 -15.25 -56.25 -28.62
CA LYS A 1008 -14.22 -57.23 -28.99
C LYS A 1008 -12.86 -56.90 -28.37
N GLU A 1009 -12.41 -55.65 -28.43
CA GLU A 1009 -11.10 -55.22 -27.91
C GLU A 1009 -11.00 -55.44 -26.40
N VAL A 1010 -12.06 -55.12 -25.65
CA VAL A 1010 -12.08 -55.21 -24.19
C VAL A 1010 -12.56 -56.56 -23.64
N GLY A 1011 -12.81 -57.54 -24.53
CA GLY A 1011 -13.14 -58.92 -24.19
C GLY A 1011 -14.60 -59.19 -23.79
N LEU A 1012 -15.52 -58.29 -24.13
CA LEU A 1012 -16.96 -58.42 -23.84
C LEU A 1012 -17.73 -59.10 -25.00
N PRO A 1013 -18.88 -59.73 -24.73
CA PRO A 1013 -19.75 -60.27 -25.77
C PRO A 1013 -20.15 -59.17 -26.77
N GLN A 1014 -19.95 -59.46 -28.06
CA GLN A 1014 -20.31 -58.56 -29.17
C GLN A 1014 -21.83 -58.64 -29.40
N ASP A 1015 -22.54 -57.59 -29.01
CA ASP A 1015 -23.99 -57.46 -29.20
C ASP A 1015 -24.38 -55.99 -29.36
N ALA A 1016 -24.90 -55.65 -30.55
CA ALA A 1016 -25.35 -54.30 -30.88
C ALA A 1016 -26.55 -53.83 -30.03
N ALA A 1017 -27.39 -54.77 -29.56
CA ALA A 1017 -28.60 -54.47 -28.82
C ALA A 1017 -28.35 -54.21 -27.32
N VAL A 1018 -27.18 -54.60 -26.78
CA VAL A 1018 -26.83 -54.39 -25.38
C VAL A 1018 -26.19 -53.02 -25.20
N PRO A 1019 -26.75 -52.09 -24.41
CA PRO A 1019 -26.15 -50.77 -24.18
C PRO A 1019 -24.78 -50.86 -23.47
N VAL A 1020 -23.81 -50.08 -23.96
CA VAL A 1020 -22.47 -49.95 -23.39
C VAL A 1020 -22.33 -48.60 -22.68
N ILE A 1021 -21.94 -48.64 -21.40
CA ILE A 1021 -21.63 -47.47 -20.58
C ILE A 1021 -20.10 -47.35 -20.47
N GLY A 1022 -19.55 -46.23 -20.91
CA GLY A 1022 -18.13 -45.89 -20.78
C GLY A 1022 -17.85 -45.02 -19.56
N LEU A 1023 -16.71 -45.24 -18.90
CA LEU A 1023 -16.17 -44.40 -17.84
C LEU A 1023 -14.67 -44.18 -18.05
N ILE A 1024 -14.26 -42.94 -18.33
CA ILE A 1024 -12.85 -42.54 -18.40
C ILE A 1024 -12.60 -41.51 -17.31
N SER A 1025 -11.81 -41.86 -16.29
CA SER A 1025 -11.62 -40.98 -15.14
C SER A 1025 -10.35 -41.25 -14.33
N ARG A 1026 -9.91 -40.25 -13.56
CA ARG A 1026 -8.97 -40.46 -12.45
C ARG A 1026 -9.74 -41.12 -11.30
N LEU A 1027 -9.18 -42.16 -10.70
CA LEU A 1027 -9.92 -42.98 -9.74
C LEU A 1027 -9.82 -42.43 -8.30
N TYR A 1028 -10.51 -41.32 -8.02
CA TYR A 1028 -10.56 -40.66 -6.72
C TYR A 1028 -12.00 -40.26 -6.32
N ASP A 1029 -12.22 -39.96 -5.03
CA ASP A 1029 -13.54 -39.57 -4.49
C ASP A 1029 -14.22 -38.42 -5.23
N GLN A 1030 -13.44 -37.42 -5.66
CA GLN A 1030 -13.94 -36.27 -6.42
C GLN A 1030 -14.82 -36.70 -7.61
N LYS A 1031 -14.54 -37.86 -8.21
CA LYS A 1031 -15.20 -38.36 -9.42
C LYS A 1031 -16.45 -39.20 -9.16
N GLY A 1032 -16.94 -39.26 -7.92
CA GLY A 1032 -18.20 -39.90 -7.58
C GLY A 1032 -18.19 -41.42 -7.67
N LEU A 1033 -17.02 -42.04 -7.51
CA LEU A 1033 -16.85 -43.47 -7.68
C LEU A 1033 -17.42 -44.29 -6.52
N ASP A 1034 -17.58 -43.66 -5.35
CA ASP A 1034 -18.35 -44.16 -4.21
C ASP A 1034 -19.83 -44.35 -4.55
N LEU A 1035 -20.42 -43.45 -5.33
CA LEU A 1035 -21.81 -43.63 -5.81
C LEU A 1035 -21.92 -44.87 -6.69
N ILE A 1036 -20.97 -45.06 -7.60
CA ILE A 1036 -20.90 -46.24 -8.49
C ILE A 1036 -20.76 -47.52 -7.67
N ALA A 1037 -19.88 -47.53 -6.65
CA ALA A 1037 -19.67 -48.68 -5.79
C ALA A 1037 -20.98 -49.17 -5.14
N ASN A 1038 -21.82 -48.23 -4.69
CA ASN A 1038 -23.10 -48.53 -4.03
C ASN A 1038 -24.19 -49.05 -4.98
N ILE A 1039 -24.13 -48.73 -6.27
CA ILE A 1039 -25.12 -49.16 -7.27
C ILE A 1039 -24.67 -50.32 -8.14
N MET A 1040 -23.42 -50.76 -8.00
CA MET A 1040 -22.84 -51.78 -8.86
C MET A 1040 -23.67 -53.07 -8.91
N TRP A 1041 -24.19 -53.52 -7.75
CA TRP A 1041 -25.09 -54.67 -7.67
C TRP A 1041 -26.39 -54.49 -8.48
N GLY A 1042 -26.91 -53.26 -8.55
CA GLY A 1042 -28.10 -52.91 -9.31
C GLY A 1042 -27.81 -52.79 -10.79
N LEU A 1043 -26.69 -52.15 -11.16
CA LEU A 1043 -26.19 -52.07 -12.53
C LEU A 1043 -26.03 -53.46 -13.14
N MET A 1044 -25.46 -54.40 -12.39
CA MET A 1044 -25.27 -55.78 -12.85
C MET A 1044 -26.57 -56.56 -13.03
N ARG A 1045 -27.72 -56.07 -12.57
CA ARG A 1045 -29.04 -56.66 -12.85
C ARG A 1045 -29.69 -56.10 -14.13
N LEU A 1046 -29.23 -54.96 -14.61
CA LEU A 1046 -29.61 -54.44 -15.92
C LEU A 1046 -28.88 -55.21 -17.03
N ASN A 1047 -29.47 -55.27 -18.22
CA ASN A 1047 -28.79 -55.85 -19.39
C ASN A 1047 -27.88 -54.79 -20.03
N VAL A 1048 -26.79 -54.45 -19.35
CA VAL A 1048 -25.82 -53.41 -19.75
C VAL A 1048 -24.39 -53.97 -19.71
N GLN A 1049 -23.49 -53.32 -20.43
CA GLN A 1049 -22.04 -53.51 -20.31
C GLN A 1049 -21.38 -52.23 -19.78
N LEU A 1050 -20.36 -52.37 -18.93
CA LEU A 1050 -19.59 -51.27 -18.35
C LEU A 1050 -18.11 -51.40 -18.74
N VAL A 1051 -17.55 -50.34 -19.35
CA VAL A 1051 -16.14 -50.27 -19.75
C VAL A 1051 -15.47 -49.12 -18.99
N VAL A 1052 -14.46 -49.45 -18.18
CA VAL A 1052 -13.74 -48.51 -17.31
C VAL A 1052 -12.30 -48.37 -17.75
N LEU A 1053 -11.83 -47.13 -17.90
CA LEU A 1053 -10.44 -46.77 -18.11
C LEU A 1053 -10.02 -45.69 -17.10
N GLY A 1054 -9.02 -45.98 -16.28
CA GLY A 1054 -8.56 -45.02 -15.27
C GLY A 1054 -7.49 -45.57 -14.34
N ALA A 1055 -6.85 -44.71 -13.57
CA ALA A 1055 -5.92 -45.07 -12.49
C ALA A 1055 -6.06 -44.09 -11.32
N GLY A 1056 -5.67 -44.49 -10.12
CA GLY A 1056 -5.77 -43.63 -8.94
C GLY A 1056 -5.67 -44.38 -7.62
N ASP A 1057 -6.61 -44.15 -6.72
CA ASP A 1057 -6.67 -44.78 -5.41
C ASP A 1057 -6.87 -46.30 -5.53
N ALA A 1058 -6.01 -47.06 -4.86
CA ALA A 1058 -5.97 -48.51 -4.89
C ALA A 1058 -7.32 -49.16 -4.57
N ARG A 1059 -8.15 -48.56 -3.71
CA ARG A 1059 -9.48 -49.11 -3.39
C ARG A 1059 -10.44 -49.06 -4.58
N TYR A 1060 -10.37 -48.02 -5.40
CA TYR A 1060 -11.22 -47.88 -6.58
C TYR A 1060 -10.70 -48.73 -7.73
N GLU A 1061 -9.38 -48.83 -7.87
CA GLU A 1061 -8.79 -49.81 -8.79
C GLU A 1061 -9.24 -51.24 -8.45
N GLU A 1062 -9.18 -51.62 -7.17
CA GLU A 1062 -9.61 -52.95 -6.74
C GLU A 1062 -11.11 -53.16 -6.87
N LEU A 1063 -11.94 -52.14 -6.59
CA LEU A 1063 -13.39 -52.18 -6.85
C LEU A 1063 -13.69 -52.58 -8.30
N PHE A 1064 -13.06 -51.90 -9.27
CA PHE A 1064 -13.31 -52.18 -10.69
C PHE A 1064 -12.67 -53.48 -11.16
N ARG A 1065 -11.48 -53.84 -10.66
CA ARG A 1065 -10.86 -55.15 -10.93
C ARG A 1065 -11.73 -56.29 -10.42
N ALA A 1066 -12.24 -56.20 -9.19
CA ALA A 1066 -13.09 -57.23 -8.61
C ALA A 1066 -14.39 -57.40 -9.42
N ASN A 1067 -15.06 -56.31 -9.76
CA ASN A 1067 -16.29 -56.40 -10.56
C ASN A 1067 -16.07 -56.93 -11.98
N ALA A 1068 -14.93 -56.62 -12.61
CA ALA A 1068 -14.54 -57.22 -13.89
C ALA A 1068 -14.26 -58.74 -13.78
N ARG A 1069 -13.66 -59.20 -12.67
CA ARG A 1069 -13.47 -60.63 -12.41
C ARG A 1069 -14.79 -61.37 -12.15
N ASP A 1070 -15.69 -60.75 -11.38
CA ASP A 1070 -16.94 -61.37 -10.95
C ASP A 1070 -18.02 -61.33 -12.06
N ASN A 1071 -17.93 -60.37 -12.99
CA ASN A 1071 -18.88 -60.16 -14.08
C ASN A 1071 -18.18 -60.05 -15.45
N PRO A 1072 -17.39 -61.06 -15.89
CA PRO A 1072 -16.49 -60.95 -17.03
C PRO A 1072 -17.19 -60.78 -18.39
N THR A 1073 -18.50 -61.06 -18.46
CA THR A 1073 -19.32 -60.84 -19.66
C THR A 1073 -20.01 -59.47 -19.68
N ARG A 1074 -19.88 -58.67 -18.61
CA ARG A 1074 -20.57 -57.38 -18.45
C ARG A 1074 -19.65 -56.23 -18.08
N VAL A 1075 -18.53 -56.47 -17.40
CA VAL A 1075 -17.63 -55.41 -16.93
C VAL A 1075 -16.22 -55.64 -17.46
N SER A 1076 -15.63 -54.60 -18.03
CA SER A 1076 -14.21 -54.56 -18.36
C SER A 1076 -13.55 -53.35 -17.70
N ALA A 1077 -12.43 -53.57 -17.03
CA ALA A 1077 -11.68 -52.54 -16.31
C ALA A 1077 -10.21 -52.55 -16.72
N THR A 1078 -9.78 -51.49 -17.40
CA THR A 1078 -8.39 -51.25 -17.75
C THR A 1078 -7.80 -50.22 -16.81
N ILE A 1079 -6.92 -50.66 -15.91
CA ILE A 1079 -6.25 -49.76 -14.98
C ILE A 1079 -4.99 -49.16 -15.63
N GLY A 1080 -4.93 -47.83 -15.73
CA GLY A 1080 -3.86 -47.08 -16.37
C GLY A 1080 -4.36 -46.00 -17.33
N PHE A 1081 -3.45 -45.43 -18.11
CA PHE A 1081 -3.76 -44.43 -19.13
C PHE A 1081 -3.44 -44.97 -20.53
N LYS A 1082 -4.46 -45.09 -21.39
CA LYS A 1082 -4.35 -45.56 -22.78
C LYS A 1082 -5.12 -44.61 -23.71
N PRO A 1083 -4.46 -43.61 -24.34
CA PRO A 1083 -5.13 -42.60 -25.16
C PRO A 1083 -6.01 -43.15 -26.28
N VAL A 1084 -5.51 -44.17 -27.00
CA VAL A 1084 -6.22 -44.80 -28.11
C VAL A 1084 -7.50 -45.51 -27.62
N LEU A 1085 -7.39 -46.27 -26.52
CA LEU A 1085 -8.56 -46.91 -25.91
C LEU A 1085 -9.58 -45.86 -25.40
N ALA A 1086 -9.14 -44.69 -24.93
CA ALA A 1086 -10.05 -43.62 -24.55
C ALA A 1086 -10.89 -43.13 -25.75
N GLN A 1087 -10.28 -42.93 -26.93
CA GLN A 1087 -11.01 -42.59 -28.16
C GLN A 1087 -11.97 -43.70 -28.57
N HIS A 1088 -11.56 -44.97 -28.47
CA HIS A 1088 -12.44 -46.10 -28.76
C HIS A 1088 -13.62 -46.18 -27.80
N ILE A 1089 -13.44 -45.85 -26.51
CA ILE A 1089 -14.54 -45.78 -25.54
C ILE A 1089 -15.52 -44.67 -25.93
N TYR A 1090 -15.06 -43.47 -26.31
CA TYR A 1090 -15.94 -42.40 -26.79
C TYR A 1090 -16.68 -42.78 -28.09
N ALA A 1091 -16.02 -43.47 -29.01
CA ALA A 1091 -16.65 -43.88 -30.27
C ALA A 1091 -17.58 -45.08 -30.11
N GLY A 1092 -17.26 -46.04 -29.25
CA GLY A 1092 -18.01 -47.30 -29.12
C GLY A 1092 -19.05 -47.36 -28.00
N SER A 1093 -19.02 -46.45 -27.02
CA SER A 1093 -20.02 -46.45 -25.93
C SER A 1093 -21.31 -45.76 -26.34
N ASP A 1094 -22.45 -46.23 -25.82
CA ASP A 1094 -23.74 -45.56 -25.98
C ASP A 1094 -23.90 -44.43 -24.96
N MET A 1095 -23.49 -44.69 -23.71
CA MET A 1095 -23.59 -43.76 -22.59
C MET A 1095 -22.22 -43.46 -21.98
N PHE A 1096 -22.04 -42.27 -21.43
CA PHE A 1096 -20.81 -41.87 -20.74
C PHE A 1096 -21.08 -41.41 -19.32
N LEU A 1097 -20.47 -42.06 -18.33
CA LEU A 1097 -20.80 -41.86 -16.92
C LEU A 1097 -19.84 -40.86 -16.26
N MET A 1098 -20.37 -39.76 -15.70
CA MET A 1098 -19.59 -38.76 -14.95
C MET A 1098 -20.35 -38.29 -13.69
N PRO A 1099 -20.35 -39.09 -12.60
CA PRO A 1099 -21.10 -38.80 -11.39
C PRO A 1099 -20.33 -37.89 -10.43
N SER A 1100 -19.50 -36.99 -10.96
CA SER A 1100 -18.53 -36.20 -10.19
C SER A 1100 -19.18 -35.44 -9.02
N ARG A 1101 -18.52 -35.46 -7.86
CA ARG A 1101 -18.90 -34.67 -6.68
C ARG A 1101 -18.77 -33.17 -6.95
N PHE A 1102 -17.69 -32.79 -7.63
CA PHE A 1102 -17.55 -31.47 -8.25
C PHE A 1102 -16.69 -31.58 -9.49
N GLU A 1103 -16.99 -30.78 -10.51
CA GLU A 1103 -16.30 -30.81 -11.79
C GLU A 1103 -16.19 -29.39 -12.35
N PRO A 1104 -15.04 -28.70 -12.19
CA PRO A 1104 -14.89 -27.30 -12.60
C PRO A 1104 -15.33 -27.04 -14.05
N CYS A 1105 -14.97 -27.95 -14.96
CA CYS A 1105 -15.46 -27.96 -16.33
C CYS A 1105 -15.87 -29.37 -16.76
N GLY A 1106 -14.91 -30.30 -16.78
CA GLY A 1106 -15.06 -31.60 -17.40
C GLY A 1106 -14.84 -31.51 -18.92
N LEU A 1107 -13.89 -32.28 -19.45
CA LEU A 1107 -13.70 -32.40 -20.91
C LEU A 1107 -14.41 -33.64 -21.45
N GLY A 1108 -14.62 -34.65 -20.61
CA GLY A 1108 -15.12 -35.96 -21.04
C GLY A 1108 -16.53 -35.90 -21.62
N GLN A 1109 -17.42 -35.09 -21.04
CA GLN A 1109 -18.79 -34.92 -21.54
C GLN A 1109 -18.82 -34.17 -22.87
N LEU A 1110 -17.90 -33.20 -23.09
CA LEU A 1110 -17.82 -32.49 -24.36
C LEU A 1110 -17.35 -33.43 -25.48
N ILE A 1111 -16.35 -34.26 -25.19
CA ILE A 1111 -15.88 -35.29 -26.12
C ILE A 1111 -16.99 -36.32 -26.36
N SER A 1112 -17.73 -36.75 -25.33
CA SER A 1112 -18.82 -37.72 -25.49
C SER A 1112 -19.94 -37.15 -26.36
N LEU A 1113 -20.36 -35.90 -26.16
CA LEU A 1113 -21.33 -35.21 -27.02
C LEU A 1113 -20.86 -35.20 -28.48
N ARG A 1114 -19.59 -34.85 -28.73
CA ARG A 1114 -19.00 -34.80 -30.07
C ARG A 1114 -19.01 -36.15 -30.79
N TYR A 1115 -18.84 -37.24 -30.05
CA TYR A 1115 -18.88 -38.61 -30.60
C TYR A 1115 -20.28 -39.23 -30.56
N GLY A 1116 -21.32 -38.50 -30.15
CA GLY A 1116 -22.69 -39.03 -30.08
C GLY A 1116 -22.90 -40.08 -28.99
N THR A 1117 -22.08 -40.04 -27.93
CA THR A 1117 -22.21 -40.84 -26.70
C THR A 1117 -22.86 -39.99 -25.62
N ILE A 1118 -24.01 -40.46 -25.13
CA ILE A 1118 -24.91 -39.66 -24.30
C ILE A 1118 -24.40 -39.62 -22.85
N PRO A 1119 -24.09 -38.43 -22.30
CA PRO A 1119 -23.56 -38.32 -20.96
C PRO A 1119 -24.65 -38.49 -19.88
N ILE A 1120 -24.29 -39.15 -18.77
CA ILE A 1120 -25.06 -39.27 -17.53
C ILE A 1120 -24.25 -38.60 -16.44
N VAL A 1121 -24.73 -37.45 -15.95
CA VAL A 1121 -23.92 -36.53 -15.14
C VAL A 1121 -24.65 -36.04 -13.91
N ARG A 1122 -23.88 -35.64 -12.89
CA ARG A 1122 -24.41 -34.81 -11.81
C ARG A 1122 -24.42 -33.34 -12.25
N ALA A 1123 -25.46 -32.59 -11.87
CA ALA A 1123 -25.55 -31.14 -12.04
C ALA A 1123 -24.57 -30.38 -11.13
N THR A 1124 -23.29 -30.35 -11.52
CA THR A 1124 -22.23 -29.59 -10.83
C THR A 1124 -21.24 -29.00 -11.84
N GLY A 1125 -20.75 -27.79 -11.55
CA GLY A 1125 -19.79 -27.07 -12.38
C GLY A 1125 -20.09 -27.14 -13.88
N GLY A 1126 -19.08 -27.45 -14.70
CA GLY A 1126 -19.25 -27.44 -16.15
C GLY A 1126 -20.17 -28.52 -16.70
N LEU A 1127 -20.48 -29.57 -15.92
CA LEU A 1127 -21.47 -30.58 -16.33
C LEU A 1127 -22.88 -29.98 -16.38
N ALA A 1128 -23.22 -29.15 -15.38
CA ALA A 1128 -24.52 -28.46 -15.34
C ALA A 1128 -24.68 -27.40 -16.43
N ASP A 1129 -23.56 -26.84 -16.91
CA ASP A 1129 -23.58 -25.82 -17.97
C ASP A 1129 -23.65 -26.40 -19.39
N THR A 1130 -23.31 -27.68 -19.55
CA THR A 1130 -23.10 -28.29 -20.87
C THR A 1130 -24.09 -29.41 -21.18
N ILE A 1131 -24.69 -30.01 -20.14
CA ILE A 1131 -25.64 -31.10 -20.28
C ILE A 1131 -27.04 -30.66 -19.83
N ASP A 1132 -27.98 -30.66 -20.77
CA ASP A 1132 -29.40 -30.44 -20.54
C ASP A 1132 -30.12 -31.79 -20.35
N ASP A 1133 -30.91 -31.93 -19.27
CA ASP A 1133 -31.65 -33.17 -18.99
C ASP A 1133 -32.64 -33.50 -20.10
N TRP A 1134 -32.65 -34.76 -20.53
CA TRP A 1134 -33.52 -35.25 -21.57
C TRP A 1134 -34.99 -35.27 -21.14
N ASP A 1135 -35.80 -34.45 -21.80
CA ASP A 1135 -37.26 -34.46 -21.70
C ASP A 1135 -37.84 -35.30 -22.86
N PRO A 1136 -38.36 -36.51 -22.60
CA PRO A 1136 -38.89 -37.37 -23.65
C PRO A 1136 -40.21 -36.86 -24.28
N VAL A 1137 -40.92 -35.95 -23.61
CA VAL A 1137 -42.16 -35.34 -24.12
C VAL A 1137 -41.84 -34.22 -25.10
N ARG A 1138 -40.92 -33.33 -24.71
CA ARG A 1138 -40.48 -32.21 -25.57
C ARG A 1138 -39.44 -32.62 -26.60
N GLN A 1139 -38.78 -33.76 -26.38
CA GLN A 1139 -37.66 -34.27 -27.18
C GLN A 1139 -36.50 -33.26 -27.28
N THR A 1140 -36.19 -32.66 -26.13
CA THR A 1140 -35.13 -31.68 -25.92
C THR A 1140 -34.18 -32.17 -24.83
N GLY A 1141 -32.93 -31.71 -24.87
CA GLY A 1141 -31.86 -32.18 -23.98
C GLY A 1141 -30.83 -33.02 -24.73
N ASN A 1142 -29.64 -33.14 -24.15
CA ASN A 1142 -28.49 -33.81 -24.76
C ASN A 1142 -27.83 -34.85 -23.82
N GLY A 1143 -28.39 -35.08 -22.63
CA GLY A 1143 -27.94 -36.10 -21.69
C GLY A 1143 -28.93 -36.37 -20.56
N PHE A 1144 -28.50 -37.11 -19.54
CA PHE A 1144 -29.28 -37.38 -18.34
C PHE A 1144 -28.61 -36.74 -17.13
N VAL A 1145 -29.38 -36.01 -16.33
CA VAL A 1145 -28.86 -35.19 -15.24
C VAL A 1145 -29.52 -35.58 -13.92
N PHE A 1146 -28.72 -35.69 -12.86
CA PHE A 1146 -29.20 -35.80 -11.48
C PHE A 1146 -28.58 -34.71 -10.60
N THR A 1147 -29.25 -34.33 -9.52
CA THR A 1147 -28.86 -33.15 -8.73
C THR A 1147 -28.29 -33.55 -7.36
N ALA A 1148 -28.94 -34.49 -6.68
CA ALA A 1148 -28.48 -34.93 -5.36
C ALA A 1148 -27.18 -35.73 -5.51
N TYR A 1149 -26.21 -35.54 -4.62
CA TYR A 1149 -25.05 -36.44 -4.54
C TYR A 1149 -25.47 -37.73 -3.85
N ASP A 1150 -26.32 -38.49 -4.53
CA ASP A 1150 -26.97 -39.70 -4.02
C ASP A 1150 -26.91 -40.80 -5.07
N HIS A 1151 -26.68 -42.02 -4.60
CA HIS A 1151 -26.45 -43.18 -5.44
C HIS A 1151 -27.76 -43.67 -6.08
N TRP A 1152 -28.92 -43.49 -5.43
CA TRP A 1152 -30.21 -43.85 -6.03
C TRP A 1152 -30.66 -42.88 -7.11
N ASP A 1153 -30.38 -41.58 -6.94
CA ASP A 1153 -30.65 -40.58 -7.97
C ASP A 1153 -29.82 -40.87 -9.23
N LEU A 1154 -28.53 -41.20 -9.06
CA LEU A 1154 -27.69 -41.69 -10.17
C LEU A 1154 -28.28 -42.95 -10.82
N TYR A 1155 -28.65 -43.96 -10.03
CA TYR A 1155 -29.21 -45.20 -10.54
C TYR A 1155 -30.50 -44.97 -11.35
N ALA A 1156 -31.36 -44.05 -10.91
CA ALA A 1156 -32.57 -43.68 -11.62
C ALA A 1156 -32.27 -43.10 -13.02
N GLN A 1157 -31.22 -42.29 -13.16
CA GLN A 1157 -30.81 -41.77 -14.47
C GLN A 1157 -30.23 -42.85 -15.38
N VAL A 1158 -29.47 -43.80 -14.83
CA VAL A 1158 -29.00 -44.95 -15.62
C VAL A 1158 -30.18 -45.77 -16.14
N VAL A 1159 -31.20 -46.02 -15.31
CA VAL A 1159 -32.42 -46.71 -15.75
C VAL A 1159 -33.15 -45.90 -16.82
N ARG A 1160 -33.33 -44.58 -16.65
CA ARG A 1160 -33.93 -43.70 -17.67
C ARG A 1160 -33.17 -43.77 -19.00
N ALA A 1161 -31.84 -43.76 -18.95
CA ALA A 1161 -31.00 -43.85 -20.14
C ALA A 1161 -31.17 -45.20 -20.86
N VAL A 1162 -31.16 -46.31 -20.12
CA VAL A 1162 -31.35 -47.66 -20.65
C VAL A 1162 -32.76 -47.85 -21.25
N GLU A 1163 -33.80 -47.35 -20.60
CA GLU A 1163 -35.17 -47.41 -21.15
C GLU A 1163 -35.34 -46.52 -22.38
N THR A 1164 -34.67 -45.37 -22.44
CA THR A 1164 -34.70 -44.48 -23.63
C THR A 1164 -33.92 -45.08 -24.79
N PHE A 1165 -32.80 -45.78 -24.52
CA PHE A 1165 -32.02 -46.50 -25.54
C PHE A 1165 -32.86 -47.56 -26.28
N ARG A 1166 -33.85 -48.17 -25.60
CA ARG A 1166 -34.81 -49.11 -26.21
C ARG A 1166 -35.78 -48.46 -27.19
N GLN A 1167 -35.76 -47.12 -27.33
CA GLN A 1167 -36.59 -46.35 -28.25
C GLN A 1167 -35.69 -45.71 -29.35
N PRO A 1168 -35.37 -46.42 -30.46
CA PRO A 1168 -34.34 -45.99 -31.40
C PRO A 1168 -34.57 -44.61 -32.02
N ALA A 1169 -35.83 -44.22 -32.24
CA ALA A 1169 -36.17 -42.91 -32.79
C ALA A 1169 -35.83 -41.77 -31.81
N LEU A 1170 -36.15 -41.93 -30.52
CA LEU A 1170 -35.82 -40.96 -29.49
C LEU A 1170 -34.31 -40.90 -29.24
N TRP A 1171 -33.66 -42.06 -29.18
CA TRP A 1171 -32.21 -42.15 -29.00
C TRP A 1171 -31.44 -41.43 -30.11
N ARG A 1172 -31.76 -41.72 -31.39
CA ARG A 1172 -31.14 -41.03 -32.53
C ARG A 1172 -31.33 -39.52 -32.50
N ARG A 1173 -32.50 -39.06 -32.09
CA ARG A 1173 -32.77 -37.61 -31.96
C ARG A 1173 -31.89 -36.98 -30.89
N MET A 1174 -31.75 -37.63 -29.73
CA MET A 1174 -30.86 -37.18 -28.66
C MET A 1174 -29.40 -37.17 -29.10
N GLN A 1175 -28.94 -38.20 -29.81
CA GLN A 1175 -27.58 -38.24 -30.36
C GLN A 1175 -27.33 -37.15 -31.39
N ALA A 1176 -28.31 -36.85 -32.26
CA ALA A 1176 -28.21 -35.74 -33.20
C ALA A 1176 -28.09 -34.40 -32.46
N THR A 1177 -28.91 -34.17 -31.42
CA THR A 1177 -28.79 -32.98 -30.55
C THR A 1177 -27.40 -32.91 -29.92
N ALA A 1178 -26.90 -34.01 -29.36
CA ALA A 1178 -25.58 -34.09 -28.75
C ALA A 1178 -24.46 -33.72 -29.73
N MET A 1179 -24.41 -34.35 -30.91
CA MET A 1179 -23.38 -34.08 -31.93
C MET A 1179 -23.48 -32.68 -32.57
N SER A 1180 -24.67 -32.09 -32.55
CA SER A 1180 -24.91 -30.71 -33.04
C SER A 1180 -24.56 -29.62 -32.02
N THR A 1181 -24.32 -29.99 -30.76
CA THR A 1181 -23.95 -29.04 -29.72
C THR A 1181 -22.54 -28.52 -30.01
N ASP A 1182 -22.39 -27.21 -30.23
CA ASP A 1182 -21.08 -26.62 -30.50
C ASP A 1182 -20.25 -26.49 -29.21
N VAL A 1183 -19.34 -27.44 -29.04
CA VAL A 1183 -18.38 -27.51 -27.93
C VAL A 1183 -16.95 -27.17 -28.40
N SER A 1184 -16.81 -26.45 -29.52
CA SER A 1184 -15.51 -26.08 -30.10
C SER A 1184 -14.83 -24.93 -29.33
N TRP A 1185 -13.50 -24.84 -29.47
CA TRP A 1185 -12.75 -23.69 -28.95
C TRP A 1185 -13.06 -22.37 -29.65
N ALA A 1186 -13.61 -22.37 -30.87
CA ALA A 1186 -13.97 -21.14 -31.57
C ALA A 1186 -15.05 -20.35 -30.81
N ASN A 1187 -16.06 -21.04 -30.28
CA ASN A 1187 -17.12 -20.44 -29.46
C ASN A 1187 -16.57 -19.88 -28.14
N SER A 1188 -15.70 -20.62 -27.47
CA SER A 1188 -15.09 -20.17 -26.21
C SER A 1188 -14.07 -19.04 -26.41
N ALA A 1189 -13.28 -19.06 -27.49
CA ALA A 1189 -12.25 -18.07 -27.77
C ALA A 1189 -12.82 -16.65 -27.89
N ASP A 1190 -13.99 -16.49 -28.53
CA ASP A 1190 -14.67 -15.19 -28.61
C ASP A 1190 -15.05 -14.61 -27.23
N LYS A 1191 -15.43 -15.47 -26.28
CA LYS A 1191 -15.65 -15.05 -24.88
C LYS A 1191 -14.35 -14.64 -24.19
N TYR A 1192 -13.24 -15.35 -24.45
CA TYR A 1192 -11.92 -14.95 -23.96
C TYR A 1192 -11.45 -13.63 -24.56
N VAL A 1193 -11.70 -13.35 -25.85
CA VAL A 1193 -11.37 -12.06 -26.46
C VAL A 1193 -12.14 -10.91 -25.79
N ARG A 1194 -13.43 -11.12 -25.48
CA ARG A 1194 -14.19 -10.15 -24.68
C ARG A 1194 -13.58 -9.96 -23.30
N LEU A 1195 -13.22 -11.04 -22.62
CA LEU A 1195 -12.57 -11.00 -21.30
C LEU A 1195 -11.24 -10.23 -21.35
N TYR A 1196 -10.40 -10.45 -22.35
CA TYR A 1196 -9.13 -9.72 -22.52
C TYR A 1196 -9.35 -8.22 -22.72
N ARG A 1197 -10.37 -7.82 -23.47
CA ARG A 1197 -10.74 -6.41 -23.63
C ARG A 1197 -11.24 -5.80 -22.32
N THR A 1198 -12.02 -6.55 -21.55
CA THR A 1198 -12.39 -6.16 -20.18
C THR A 1198 -11.16 -6.00 -19.30
N ALA A 1199 -10.18 -6.91 -19.37
CA ALA A 1199 -8.91 -6.81 -18.65
C ALA A 1199 -8.17 -5.51 -19.01
N MET A 1200 -8.04 -5.20 -20.30
CA MET A 1200 -7.40 -3.97 -20.76
C MET A 1200 -8.16 -2.72 -20.32
N ALA A 1201 -9.50 -2.74 -20.33
CA ALA A 1201 -10.32 -1.63 -19.86
C ALA A 1201 -10.14 -1.41 -18.34
N ASN A 1202 -10.25 -2.48 -17.55
CA ASN A 1202 -10.04 -2.44 -16.10
C ASN A 1202 -8.61 -1.98 -15.75
N HIS A 1203 -7.62 -2.44 -16.50
CA HIS A 1203 -6.21 -2.07 -16.31
C HIS A 1203 -5.98 -0.58 -16.61
N ALA A 1204 -6.49 -0.10 -17.74
CA ALA A 1204 -6.41 1.32 -18.11
C ALA A 1204 -7.13 2.20 -17.09
N GLU A 1205 -8.31 1.79 -16.62
CA GLU A 1205 -9.08 2.48 -15.58
C GLU A 1205 -8.34 2.49 -14.23
N ALA A 1206 -7.81 1.35 -13.77
CA ALA A 1206 -7.01 1.26 -12.55
C ALA A 1206 -5.74 2.12 -12.63
N ARG A 1207 -5.07 2.12 -13.78
CA ARG A 1207 -3.93 3.01 -14.04
C ARG A 1207 -4.35 4.47 -14.11
N GLU A 1208 -5.50 4.82 -14.67
CA GLU A 1208 -6.01 6.19 -14.73
C GLU A 1208 -6.49 6.72 -13.38
N TYR A 1209 -6.97 5.87 -12.47
CA TYR A 1209 -7.16 6.27 -11.08
C TYR A 1209 -5.83 6.38 -10.34
N SER A 1210 -4.85 5.54 -10.68
CA SER A 1210 -3.46 5.68 -10.25
C SER A 1210 -2.78 6.88 -10.90
N THR A 1211 -3.22 7.42 -12.06
CA THR A 1211 -2.68 8.61 -12.74
C THR A 1211 -3.50 9.88 -12.63
N ALA A 1212 -4.75 9.83 -12.22
CA ALA A 1212 -5.52 10.98 -11.76
C ALA A 1212 -5.13 11.35 -10.32
N SER A 1213 -4.70 10.35 -9.52
CA SER A 1213 -3.88 10.58 -8.33
C SER A 1213 -2.40 10.86 -8.66
N THR A 1214 -2.02 10.79 -9.94
CA THR A 1214 -0.64 10.99 -10.39
C THR A 1214 -0.51 11.76 -11.71
N GLY A 1215 -0.63 13.09 -11.62
CA GLY A 1215 0.09 13.94 -12.56
C GLY A 1215 1.58 13.56 -12.57
N PRO A 1216 2.33 13.89 -13.63
CA PRO A 1216 3.04 13.00 -14.57
C PRO A 1216 4.03 11.93 -14.03
N HIS A 1217 4.07 11.67 -12.73
CA HIS A 1217 5.21 11.03 -12.08
C HIS A 1217 4.86 9.94 -11.07
N GLY A 1218 3.61 9.52 -10.91
CA GLY A 1218 3.31 8.76 -9.71
C GLY A 1218 3.34 7.24 -9.79
N TRP A 1219 3.62 6.71 -8.60
CA TRP A 1219 3.69 5.33 -8.19
C TRP A 1219 2.59 5.06 -7.17
#